data_AF-S6A4U6-F1
#
_entry.id   AF-S6A4U6-F1
#
_cell.length_a   1.000
_cell.length_b   1.000
_cell.length_c   1.000
_cell.angle_alpha   90.00
_cell.angle_beta   90.00
_cell.angle_gamma   90.00
#
_symmetry.space_group_name_H-M   'P 1'
#
loop_
_entity.id
_entity.type
_entity.pdbx_description
1 polymer ?
#
loop_
_entity_poly.entity_id
_entity_poly.type
_entity_poly.pdbx_seq_one_letter_code
_entity_poly.pdbx_strand_id
1 'polypeptide(L)'
;MLIITCLKNTTVINMNKGKISLAIAILLIAIIVAVPVLAQPPNIPREQTLITGGAWWEPPKKFNPLNYGGSVSGTNGLIYEPLYLWIPIKPENERFQPWLAAALPNWISPTEVEIKIRPEAKWWDGSPVTADDVRFTFYDVPRKVTSAAWAGVRNYITDVVVVDSKTVRFKFDPQNVNYGDFLYQLYSAPILPKKYYEPYVNQYGNELTDLGKWPVIAENKDPTKLLGSGMYKVLYTGDDYFILERVDNWWGKDVFGKLPGPKYIKGVIVYSNQVAANMLGAGELDWSTFYIPGGPTMVQKGYVVSFYSKSPYYLSANVAFLFLNTAKKPFNDPNFRKALYYAIDINKIINSAYEGAVVASNPVGLLPYWQQYLATDLLNQYGYKYDPQKAKQILDQAGYKDVNGDGWRETPDGKPLKVTIIVPYGWTDWMFAAISIADDLKAVGINAEAVFPDFGAYVEQIDKGTYDAAINNFGSFAAPTPYQLYYWAYNATPGIWTGNMGRYQNAKLQQLITQLGKIPPDQTDKMKSVLRDIQQILLDEMPALPLWLNGYWFLASQKYWTGWPNDNNPYAVPTNWNGQWQHGGLLVLLNLKPATQPAQQQPQPTTQPTAPAGPDYTTIGIVIVVLVIIVIAVYMFLRKKPKKEEAGKK
;
A
#
# COMPACT_ATOMS: atom_id res chain seq x y z
N MET A 1 -18.43 -0.92 33.78
CA MET A 1 -18.40 -1.01 35.27
C MET A 1 -18.01 0.31 35.95
N LEU A 2 -18.30 1.47 35.33
CA LEU A 2 -17.88 2.80 35.82
C LEU A 2 -19.06 3.79 36.03
N ILE A 3 -20.30 3.30 35.98
CA ILE A 3 -21.51 4.12 36.14
C ILE A 3 -22.15 3.97 37.54
N ILE A 4 -21.70 3.00 38.35
CA ILE A 4 -22.35 2.67 39.63
C ILE A 4 -21.80 3.48 40.83
N THR A 5 -20.70 4.21 40.68
CA THR A 5 -20.02 4.86 41.83
C THR A 5 -20.46 6.31 42.10
N CYS A 6 -21.22 6.97 41.22
CA CYS A 6 -21.63 8.37 41.42
C CYS A 6 -22.97 8.58 42.15
N LEU A 7 -23.71 7.53 42.51
CA LEU A 7 -25.06 7.65 43.08
C LEU A 7 -25.14 7.58 44.61
N LYS A 8 -24.03 7.73 45.33
CA LYS A 8 -24.03 7.64 46.81
C LYS A 8 -24.14 8.95 47.59
N ASN A 9 -24.05 10.11 46.94
CA ASN A 9 -24.23 11.40 47.62
C ASN A 9 -25.13 12.33 46.80
N THR A 10 -26.45 12.20 46.96
CA THR A 10 -27.34 13.28 46.56
C THR A 10 -28.52 13.36 47.51
N THR A 11 -28.55 14.47 48.24
CA THR A 11 -29.64 14.96 49.07
C THR A 11 -30.98 14.79 48.34
N VAL A 12 -31.95 14.18 49.02
CA VAL A 12 -33.30 13.95 48.49
C VAL A 12 -33.98 15.30 48.23
N ILE A 13 -33.94 15.78 46.99
CA ILE A 13 -34.75 16.92 46.55
C ILE A 13 -36.17 16.38 46.32
N ASN A 14 -37.09 16.80 47.17
CA ASN A 14 -38.50 16.41 47.14
C ASN A 14 -39.20 17.15 45.99
N MET A 15 -39.03 16.67 44.75
CA MET A 15 -39.70 17.24 43.58
C MET A 15 -41.05 16.58 43.32
N ASN A 16 -42.07 17.43 43.12
CA ASN A 16 -43.45 17.04 42.89
C ASN A 16 -43.60 16.17 41.61
N LYS A 17 -44.43 15.12 41.64
CA LYS A 17 -44.54 14.08 40.58
C LYS A 17 -44.76 14.62 39.15
N GLY A 18 -45.40 15.78 39.01
CA GLY A 18 -45.60 16.46 37.72
C GLY A 18 -44.30 17.01 37.10
N LYS A 19 -43.33 17.45 37.93
CA LYS A 19 -42.05 18.00 37.46
C LYS A 19 -41.06 16.91 37.05
N ILE A 20 -41.15 15.72 37.65
CA ILE A 20 -40.34 14.55 37.27
C ILE A 20 -40.76 14.04 35.87
N SER A 21 -42.07 14.04 35.58
CA SER A 21 -42.58 13.62 34.26
C SER A 21 -42.16 14.58 33.15
N LEU A 22 -42.13 15.88 33.42
CA LEU A 22 -41.66 16.89 32.47
C LEU A 22 -40.14 16.83 32.27
N ALA A 23 -39.35 16.60 33.33
CA ALA A 23 -37.90 16.45 33.22
C ALA A 23 -37.50 15.18 32.46
N ILE A 24 -38.21 14.07 32.65
CA ILE A 24 -37.99 12.82 31.90
C ILE A 24 -38.41 12.99 30.44
N ALA A 25 -39.52 13.70 30.17
CA ALA A 25 -39.94 14.01 28.80
C ALA A 25 -38.92 14.93 28.08
N ILE A 26 -38.39 15.95 28.77
CA ILE A 26 -37.34 16.83 28.23
C ILE A 26 -36.04 16.04 28.02
N LEU A 27 -35.68 15.11 28.91
CA LEU A 27 -34.49 14.27 28.75
C LEU A 27 -34.67 13.26 27.60
N LEU A 28 -35.86 12.68 27.43
CA LEU A 28 -36.17 11.80 26.29
C LEU A 28 -36.21 12.57 24.96
N ILE A 29 -36.76 13.79 24.95
CA ILE A 29 -36.71 14.67 23.78
C ILE A 29 -35.26 15.10 23.51
N ALA A 30 -34.45 15.39 24.53
CA ALA A 30 -33.03 15.70 24.37
C ALA A 30 -32.23 14.48 23.87
N ILE A 31 -32.61 13.26 24.25
CA ILE A 31 -32.02 12.01 23.73
C ILE A 31 -32.47 11.72 22.29
N ILE A 32 -33.70 12.07 21.92
CA ILE A 32 -34.20 11.97 20.53
C ILE A 32 -33.56 13.03 19.63
N VAL A 33 -33.23 14.22 20.16
CA VAL A 33 -32.55 15.31 19.43
C VAL A 33 -31.02 15.14 19.44
N ALA A 34 -30.46 14.25 20.28
CA ALA A 34 -29.04 13.95 20.37
C ALA A 34 -28.67 12.55 19.86
N VAL A 35 -29.46 11.97 18.95
CA VAL A 35 -28.91 10.94 18.07
C VAL A 35 -27.95 11.69 17.15
N PRO A 36 -26.62 11.47 17.22
CA PRO A 36 -25.76 11.96 16.16
C PRO A 36 -26.36 11.41 14.88
N VAL A 37 -26.78 12.29 13.96
CA VAL A 37 -27.17 11.88 12.62
C VAL A 37 -25.95 11.17 12.07
N LEU A 38 -25.92 9.84 12.19
CA LEU A 38 -24.92 9.02 11.53
C LEU A 38 -25.09 9.39 10.07
N ALA A 39 -24.07 10.04 9.51
CA ALA A 39 -24.09 10.45 8.12
C ALA A 39 -24.41 9.20 7.30
N GLN A 40 -25.64 9.11 6.79
CA GLN A 40 -26.02 7.98 5.97
C GLN A 40 -25.11 7.98 4.75
N PRO A 41 -24.59 6.82 4.34
CA PRO A 41 -23.73 6.76 3.18
C PRO A 41 -24.48 7.33 1.97
N PRO A 42 -23.81 8.15 1.14
CA PRO A 42 -24.46 8.76 0.00
C PRO A 42 -24.95 7.68 -0.95
N ASN A 43 -26.16 7.86 -1.49
CA ASN A 43 -26.68 6.99 -2.52
C ASN A 43 -25.90 7.25 -3.83
N ILE A 44 -25.04 6.30 -4.23
CA ILE A 44 -24.23 6.38 -5.44
C ILE A 44 -24.75 5.39 -6.50
N PRO A 45 -25.06 5.83 -7.73
CA PRO A 45 -25.56 4.92 -8.78
C PRO A 45 -24.50 3.89 -9.19
N ARG A 46 -24.89 2.61 -9.29
CA ARG A 46 -23.95 1.50 -9.53
C ARG A 46 -23.24 1.62 -10.88
N GLU A 47 -23.96 2.05 -11.91
CA GLU A 47 -23.50 2.24 -13.28
C GLU A 47 -22.54 3.43 -13.45
N GLN A 48 -22.49 4.33 -12.46
CA GLN A 48 -21.54 5.45 -12.41
C GLN A 48 -20.41 5.22 -11.40
N THR A 49 -20.45 4.11 -10.67
CA THR A 49 -19.52 3.77 -9.59
C THR A 49 -18.56 2.67 -10.03
N LEU A 50 -17.27 2.94 -9.90
CA LEU A 50 -16.23 1.92 -10.00
C LEU A 50 -15.93 1.39 -8.59
N ILE A 51 -16.21 0.11 -8.34
CA ILE A 51 -15.89 -0.54 -7.07
C ILE A 51 -14.50 -1.17 -7.17
N THR A 52 -13.59 -0.77 -6.29
CA THR A 52 -12.19 -1.21 -6.30
C THR A 52 -11.77 -1.77 -4.96
N GLY A 53 -10.75 -2.63 -4.93
CA GLY A 53 -10.22 -3.21 -3.70
C GLY A 53 -8.83 -3.80 -3.93
N GLY A 54 -8.07 -4.03 -2.86
CA GLY A 54 -6.72 -4.60 -2.90
C GLY A 54 -5.61 -3.59 -2.61
N ALA A 55 -5.96 -2.35 -2.27
CA ALA A 55 -5.03 -1.24 -2.10
C ALA A 55 -4.93 -0.68 -0.67
N TRP A 56 -5.80 -1.10 0.25
CA TRP A 56 -5.85 -0.56 1.61
C TRP A 56 -6.45 -1.58 2.59
N TRP A 57 -5.95 -1.61 3.83
CA TRP A 57 -6.20 -2.69 4.79
C TRP A 57 -6.65 -2.22 6.18
N GLU A 58 -6.68 -0.91 6.43
CA GLU A 58 -7.11 -0.32 7.71
C GLU A 58 -8.36 0.55 7.50
N PRO A 59 -9.12 0.92 8.55
CA PRO A 59 -10.20 1.88 8.40
C PRO A 59 -9.75 3.16 7.65
N PRO A 60 -10.46 3.60 6.60
CA PRO A 60 -9.94 4.56 5.63
C PRO A 60 -10.19 5.99 6.11
N LYS A 61 -9.55 6.37 7.21
CA LYS A 61 -9.77 7.66 7.90
C LYS A 61 -8.69 8.71 7.61
N LYS A 62 -7.58 8.33 6.97
CA LYS A 62 -6.37 9.16 6.87
C LYS A 62 -5.99 9.43 5.41
N PHE A 63 -5.94 10.71 5.04
CA PHE A 63 -5.60 11.18 3.69
C PHE A 63 -4.50 12.26 3.77
N ASN A 64 -3.32 11.87 4.27
CA ASN A 64 -2.19 12.79 4.47
C ASN A 64 -1.19 12.71 3.30
N PRO A 65 -1.02 13.77 2.48
CA PRO A 65 -0.07 13.70 1.37
C PRO A 65 1.40 13.64 1.82
N LEU A 66 1.72 14.03 3.06
CA LEU A 66 3.09 14.04 3.60
C LEU A 66 3.59 12.65 4.01
N ASN A 67 2.68 11.68 4.16
CA ASN A 67 2.99 10.32 4.58
C ASN A 67 2.42 9.32 3.57
N TYR A 68 3.29 8.76 2.71
CA TYR A 68 2.89 7.79 1.71
C TYR A 68 2.30 6.54 2.37
N GLY A 69 3.09 5.77 3.13
CA GLY A 69 2.65 4.46 3.68
C GLY A 69 1.46 4.54 4.63
N GLY A 70 1.19 5.71 5.22
CA GLY A 70 0.17 5.94 6.23
C GLY A 70 -1.21 6.39 5.75
N SER A 71 -1.39 6.59 4.43
CA SER A 71 -2.57 7.25 3.88
C SER A 71 -3.32 6.38 2.89
N VAL A 72 -4.64 6.51 2.92
CA VAL A 72 -5.57 5.80 2.03
C VAL A 72 -5.13 5.94 0.58
N SER A 73 -5.13 4.81 -0.14
CA SER A 73 -4.76 4.80 -1.55
C SER A 73 -5.60 5.78 -2.36
N GLY A 74 -4.94 6.53 -3.23
CA GLY A 74 -5.53 7.61 -4.02
C GLY A 74 -5.30 9.00 -3.45
N THR A 75 -4.85 9.11 -2.19
CA THR A 75 -4.41 10.40 -1.62
C THR A 75 -3.38 11.07 -2.55
N ASN A 76 -2.33 10.34 -2.90
CA ASN A 76 -1.41 10.74 -3.96
C ASN A 76 -1.87 10.09 -5.27
N GLY A 77 -2.03 10.90 -6.31
CA GLY A 77 -2.62 10.55 -7.60
C GLY A 77 -4.02 11.14 -7.79
N LEU A 78 -5.02 10.70 -7.02
CA LEU A 78 -6.41 11.11 -7.24
C LEU A 78 -6.76 12.47 -6.62
N ILE A 79 -6.19 12.79 -5.45
CA ILE A 79 -6.41 14.05 -4.72
C ILE A 79 -5.25 15.02 -4.95
N TYR A 80 -4.02 14.58 -4.64
CA TYR A 80 -2.79 15.35 -4.84
C TYR A 80 -1.98 14.80 -6.00
N GLU A 81 -1.62 15.65 -6.95
CA GLU A 81 -0.98 15.21 -8.19
C GLU A 81 0.53 15.44 -8.18
N PRO A 82 1.33 14.53 -8.79
CA PRO A 82 2.75 14.76 -9.03
C PRO A 82 2.99 15.62 -10.27
N LEU A 83 4.25 16.02 -10.48
CA LEU A 83 4.66 16.71 -11.71
C LEU A 83 4.57 15.80 -12.94
N TYR A 84 4.90 14.51 -12.77
CA TYR A 84 4.94 13.53 -13.84
C TYR A 84 4.31 12.21 -13.43
N LEU A 85 3.98 11.38 -14.41
CA LEU A 85 3.76 9.95 -14.23
C LEU A 85 4.99 9.19 -14.75
N TRP A 86 5.25 7.99 -14.21
CA TRP A 86 6.24 7.06 -14.72
C TRP A 86 5.52 5.78 -15.11
N ILE A 87 5.55 5.34 -16.37
CA ILE A 87 4.72 4.21 -16.84
C ILE A 87 5.60 2.97 -17.13
N PRO A 88 5.80 2.04 -16.17
CA PRO A 88 6.71 0.90 -16.32
C PRO A 88 5.98 -0.37 -16.80
N ILE A 89 5.73 -0.49 -18.11
CA ILE A 89 5.08 -1.68 -18.68
C ILE A 89 6.13 -2.68 -19.21
N LYS A 90 6.89 -2.26 -20.22
CA LYS A 90 8.00 -2.98 -20.86
C LYS A 90 9.07 -1.97 -21.31
N PRO A 91 10.34 -2.36 -21.54
CA PRO A 91 11.39 -1.45 -21.99
C PRO A 91 10.98 -0.55 -23.17
N GLU A 92 10.23 -1.07 -24.14
CA GLU A 92 9.79 -0.34 -25.32
C GLU A 92 8.64 0.66 -25.07
N ASN A 93 7.99 0.60 -23.90
CA ASN A 93 6.84 1.44 -23.56
C ASN A 93 7.07 2.30 -22.30
N GLU A 94 8.21 2.13 -21.64
CA GLU A 94 8.54 2.91 -20.45
C GLU A 94 8.69 4.39 -20.81
N ARG A 95 8.07 5.26 -20.00
CA ARG A 95 8.09 6.69 -20.25
C ARG A 95 7.76 7.50 -19.01
N PHE A 96 8.41 8.66 -18.92
CA PHE A 96 7.86 9.78 -18.18
C PHE A 96 6.74 10.42 -18.99
N GLN A 97 5.60 10.63 -18.35
CA GLN A 97 4.47 11.34 -18.96
C GLN A 97 4.23 12.65 -18.20
N PRO A 98 4.36 13.82 -18.87
CA PRO A 98 4.06 15.11 -18.25
C PRO A 98 2.63 15.16 -17.71
N TRP A 99 2.49 15.43 -16.41
CA TRP A 99 1.20 15.52 -15.71
C TRP A 99 0.91 16.97 -15.32
N LEU A 100 1.20 17.43 -14.10
CA LEU A 100 1.18 18.87 -13.79
C LEU A 100 2.26 19.63 -14.57
N ALA A 101 3.37 18.97 -14.91
CA ALA A 101 4.37 19.50 -15.83
C ALA A 101 3.85 19.52 -17.27
N ALA A 102 4.27 20.53 -18.04
CA ALA A 102 3.87 20.73 -19.43
C ALA A 102 4.73 19.93 -20.44
N ALA A 103 5.95 19.59 -20.07
CA ALA A 103 6.92 18.86 -20.90
C ALA A 103 7.87 18.04 -20.00
N LEU A 104 8.70 17.18 -20.61
CA LEU A 104 9.77 16.46 -19.90
C LEU A 104 10.76 17.42 -19.23
N PRO A 105 11.45 16.99 -18.15
CA PRO A 105 12.44 17.84 -17.47
C PRO A 105 13.54 18.31 -18.43
N ASN A 106 13.85 19.62 -18.41
CA ASN A 106 14.86 20.22 -19.28
C ASN A 106 16.16 20.44 -18.50
N TRP A 107 17.15 19.55 -18.67
CA TRP A 107 18.45 19.66 -18.03
C TRP A 107 19.29 20.76 -18.69
N ILE A 108 19.57 21.84 -17.95
CA ILE A 108 20.39 22.98 -18.41
C ILE A 108 21.88 22.66 -18.22
N SER A 109 22.19 21.92 -17.17
CA SER A 109 23.52 21.40 -16.84
C SER A 109 23.36 20.14 -15.99
N PRO A 110 24.45 19.42 -15.64
CA PRO A 110 24.36 18.31 -14.68
C PRO A 110 23.76 18.70 -13.32
N THR A 111 23.85 19.98 -12.93
CA THR A 111 23.39 20.44 -11.60
C THR A 111 22.19 21.37 -11.66
N GLU A 112 21.59 21.59 -12.83
CA GLU A 112 20.40 22.44 -12.97
C GLU A 112 19.38 21.85 -13.95
N VAL A 113 18.13 21.77 -13.52
CA VAL A 113 17.00 21.31 -14.35
C VAL A 113 15.81 22.25 -14.23
N GLU A 114 15.24 22.60 -15.37
CA GLU A 114 14.08 23.47 -15.48
C GLU A 114 12.82 22.63 -15.76
N ILE A 115 11.74 22.95 -15.04
CA ILE A 115 10.44 22.32 -15.21
C ILE A 115 9.38 23.41 -15.39
N LYS A 116 8.59 23.27 -16.46
CA LYS A 116 7.46 24.12 -16.77
C LYS A 116 6.16 23.47 -16.31
N ILE A 117 5.35 24.21 -15.58
CA ILE A 117 4.04 23.82 -15.08
C ILE A 117 2.99 24.17 -16.14
N ARG A 118 1.98 23.31 -16.29
CA ARG A 118 0.87 23.57 -17.20
C ARG A 118 0.15 24.89 -16.87
N PRO A 119 -0.13 25.75 -17.86
CA PRO A 119 -0.92 26.95 -17.62
C PRO A 119 -2.35 26.62 -17.16
N GLU A 120 -2.90 25.48 -17.58
CA GLU A 120 -4.24 25.01 -17.24
C GLU A 120 -4.36 24.54 -15.78
N ALA A 121 -3.25 24.11 -15.16
CA ALA A 121 -3.26 23.49 -13.84
C ALA A 121 -3.82 24.42 -12.74
N LYS A 122 -4.86 23.94 -12.06
CA LYS A 122 -5.60 24.65 -11.01
C LYS A 122 -5.91 23.74 -9.82
N TRP A 123 -5.93 24.34 -8.63
CA TRP A 123 -6.51 23.76 -7.43
C TRP A 123 -8.05 23.74 -7.53
N TRP A 124 -8.71 22.92 -6.71
CA TRP A 124 -10.18 22.80 -6.73
C TRP A 124 -10.93 24.09 -6.35
N ASP A 125 -10.26 25.02 -5.65
CA ASP A 125 -10.81 26.35 -5.34
C ASP A 125 -10.71 27.34 -6.52
N GLY A 126 -10.13 26.90 -7.65
CA GLY A 126 -9.95 27.69 -8.87
C GLY A 126 -8.64 28.48 -8.94
N SER A 127 -7.86 28.53 -7.85
CA SER A 127 -6.55 29.18 -7.86
C SER A 127 -5.55 28.40 -8.73
N PRO A 128 -4.59 29.07 -9.39
CA PRO A 128 -3.62 28.38 -10.24
C PRO A 128 -2.62 27.58 -9.39
N VAL A 129 -2.21 26.41 -9.90
CA VAL A 129 -0.99 25.73 -9.41
C VAL A 129 0.21 26.51 -9.94
N THR A 130 1.12 26.95 -9.07
CA THR A 130 2.24 27.82 -9.46
C THR A 130 3.61 27.24 -9.10
N ALA A 131 4.66 27.89 -9.61
CA ALA A 131 6.04 27.62 -9.25
C ALA A 131 6.30 27.73 -7.73
N ASP A 132 5.56 28.58 -7.01
CA ASP A 132 5.64 28.68 -5.55
C ASP A 132 5.17 27.41 -4.84
N ASP A 133 4.15 26.72 -5.36
CA ASP A 133 3.67 25.44 -4.82
C ASP A 133 4.74 24.35 -4.97
N VAL A 134 5.42 24.33 -6.12
CA VAL A 134 6.51 23.38 -6.39
C VAL A 134 7.74 23.68 -5.54
N ARG A 135 8.13 24.96 -5.42
CA ARG A 135 9.21 25.38 -4.51
C ARG A 135 8.85 24.99 -3.07
N PHE A 136 7.65 25.30 -2.61
CA PHE A 136 7.20 24.95 -1.27
C PHE A 136 7.32 23.43 -1.03
N THR A 137 6.85 22.63 -1.98
CA THR A 137 6.86 21.16 -1.90
C THR A 137 8.28 20.59 -1.87
N PHE A 138 9.19 21.03 -2.74
CA PHE A 138 10.52 20.41 -2.88
C PHE A 138 11.64 21.10 -2.08
N TYR A 139 11.42 22.35 -1.65
CA TYR A 139 12.42 23.12 -0.92
C TYR A 139 12.03 23.35 0.55
N ASP A 140 10.87 23.95 0.80
CA ASP A 140 10.49 24.39 2.15
C ASP A 140 10.04 23.22 3.03
N VAL A 141 9.17 22.35 2.50
CA VAL A 141 8.62 21.20 3.25
C VAL A 141 9.71 20.23 3.70
N PRO A 142 10.62 19.73 2.84
CA PRO A 142 11.71 18.85 3.27
C PRO A 142 12.60 19.40 4.38
N ARG A 143 12.70 20.73 4.49
CA ARG A 143 13.52 21.43 5.49
C ARG A 143 12.81 21.63 6.83
N LYS A 144 11.48 21.69 6.82
CA LYS A 144 10.65 21.92 8.02
C LYS A 144 9.99 20.63 8.54
N VAL A 145 9.67 19.72 7.63
CA VAL A 145 9.07 18.40 7.87
C VAL A 145 10.08 17.36 7.37
N THR A 146 11.16 17.17 8.12
CA THR A 146 12.26 16.25 7.76
C THR A 146 11.83 14.78 7.75
N SER A 147 10.65 14.47 8.30
CA SER A 147 9.97 13.17 8.26
C SER A 147 9.04 12.96 7.06
N ALA A 148 8.81 13.97 6.21
CA ALA A 148 8.00 13.79 5.01
C ALA A 148 8.63 12.75 4.08
N ALA A 149 7.80 11.98 3.36
CA ALA A 149 8.26 10.81 2.60
C ALA A 149 9.33 11.12 1.53
N TRP A 150 9.35 12.34 1.00
CA TRP A 150 10.36 12.81 0.04
C TRP A 150 11.40 13.75 0.67
N ALA A 151 11.44 13.91 2.00
CA ALA A 151 12.28 14.90 2.65
C ALA A 151 13.79 14.69 2.41
N GLY A 152 14.20 13.50 1.95
CA GLY A 152 15.57 13.19 1.53
C GLY A 152 16.10 14.12 0.44
N VAL A 153 15.23 14.74 -0.38
CA VAL A 153 15.65 15.67 -1.44
C VAL A 153 16.45 16.87 -0.93
N ARG A 154 16.26 17.27 0.33
CA ARG A 154 17.00 18.38 0.95
C ARG A 154 18.52 18.15 1.01
N ASN A 155 18.95 16.89 0.92
CA ASN A 155 20.36 16.51 1.02
C ASN A 155 21.14 16.80 -0.26
N TYR A 156 20.45 17.06 -1.38
CA TYR A 156 21.09 17.31 -2.67
C TYR A 156 20.46 18.45 -3.48
N ILE A 157 19.25 18.90 -3.16
CA ILE A 157 18.65 20.12 -3.73
C ILE A 157 19.12 21.33 -2.91
N THR A 158 19.97 22.16 -3.49
CA THR A 158 20.49 23.38 -2.86
C THR A 158 19.53 24.56 -2.96
N ASP A 159 18.75 24.63 -4.04
CA ASP A 159 17.71 25.64 -4.25
C ASP A 159 16.63 25.18 -5.24
N VAL A 160 15.44 25.78 -5.13
CA VAL A 160 14.37 25.69 -6.15
C VAL A 160 13.96 27.12 -6.48
N VAL A 161 14.52 27.63 -7.57
CA VAL A 161 14.32 29.01 -8.03
C VAL A 161 12.99 29.11 -8.77
N VAL A 162 12.13 30.04 -8.34
CA VAL A 162 10.96 30.46 -9.10
C VAL A 162 11.45 31.40 -10.21
N VAL A 163 11.52 30.91 -11.44
CA VAL A 163 11.95 31.71 -12.61
C VAL A 163 10.82 32.64 -13.04
N ASP A 164 9.60 32.11 -13.07
CA ASP A 164 8.34 32.82 -13.24
C ASP A 164 7.20 31.99 -12.59
N SER A 165 5.95 32.48 -12.66
CA SER A 165 4.80 31.82 -12.03
C SER A 165 4.55 30.35 -12.46
N LYS A 166 5.09 29.91 -13.60
CA LYS A 166 4.90 28.58 -14.18
C LYS A 166 6.23 27.88 -14.50
N THR A 167 7.37 28.44 -14.10
CA THR A 167 8.68 27.85 -14.36
C THR A 167 9.49 27.79 -13.07
N VAL A 168 9.94 26.59 -12.71
CA VAL A 168 10.89 26.36 -11.61
C VAL A 168 12.21 25.84 -12.14
N ARG A 169 13.30 26.24 -11.50
CA ARG A 169 14.64 25.69 -11.73
C ARG A 169 15.18 25.07 -10.45
N PHE A 170 15.38 23.76 -10.48
CA PHE A 170 16.05 23.03 -9.42
C PHE A 170 17.55 23.19 -9.57
N LYS A 171 18.23 23.43 -8.46
CA LYS A 171 19.69 23.46 -8.36
C LYS A 171 20.15 22.35 -7.43
N PHE A 172 21.18 21.63 -7.86
CA PHE A 172 21.74 20.50 -7.11
C PHE A 172 23.12 20.83 -6.56
N ASP A 173 23.46 20.22 -5.42
CA ASP A 173 24.83 20.16 -4.91
C ASP A 173 25.67 19.29 -5.87
N PRO A 174 26.72 19.83 -6.51
CA PRO A 174 27.57 19.05 -7.41
C PRO A 174 28.22 17.83 -6.75
N GLN A 175 28.43 17.85 -5.43
CA GLN A 175 29.04 16.75 -4.68
C GLN A 175 28.04 15.67 -4.30
N ASN A 176 26.77 16.03 -4.10
CA ASN A 176 25.75 15.17 -3.49
C ASN A 176 24.56 14.88 -4.40
N VAL A 177 24.52 15.40 -5.64
CA VAL A 177 23.43 15.19 -6.61
C VAL A 177 23.00 13.72 -6.69
N ASN A 178 21.69 13.48 -6.62
CA ASN A 178 21.12 12.15 -6.70
C ASN A 178 20.05 12.12 -7.80
N TYR A 179 20.47 11.83 -9.03
CA TYR A 179 19.58 11.74 -10.19
C TYR A 179 18.56 10.61 -10.03
N GLY A 180 18.99 9.48 -9.47
CA GLY A 180 18.12 8.33 -9.22
C GLY A 180 16.94 8.71 -8.32
N ASP A 181 17.22 9.29 -7.14
CA ASP A 181 16.17 9.77 -6.24
C ASP A 181 15.36 10.92 -6.85
N PHE A 182 16.01 11.91 -7.46
CA PHE A 182 15.30 13.05 -8.05
C PHE A 182 14.25 12.62 -9.09
N LEU A 183 14.63 11.76 -10.03
CA LEU A 183 13.70 11.22 -11.04
C LEU A 183 12.54 10.45 -10.41
N TYR A 184 12.79 9.72 -9.33
CA TYR A 184 11.73 9.07 -8.57
C TYR A 184 10.78 10.08 -7.92
N GLN A 185 11.31 11.11 -7.27
CA GLN A 185 10.47 12.12 -6.61
C GLN A 185 9.66 12.98 -7.59
N LEU A 186 10.09 13.13 -8.84
CA LEU A 186 9.31 13.83 -9.87
C LEU A 186 7.92 13.22 -10.14
N TYR A 187 7.78 11.90 -9.94
CA TYR A 187 6.50 11.22 -10.09
C TYR A 187 5.90 10.72 -8.76
N SER A 188 6.71 10.61 -7.69
CA SER A 188 6.24 10.18 -6.37
C SER A 188 5.71 11.34 -5.51
N ALA A 189 6.36 12.51 -5.55
CA ALA A 189 6.04 13.63 -4.67
C ALA A 189 4.76 14.37 -5.10
N PRO A 190 3.77 14.50 -4.19
CA PRO A 190 2.58 15.30 -4.46
C PRO A 190 2.93 16.79 -4.40
N ILE A 191 2.45 17.56 -5.37
CA ILE A 191 2.48 19.03 -5.25
C ILE A 191 1.45 19.45 -4.20
N LEU A 192 1.91 20.27 -3.24
CA LEU A 192 1.08 20.77 -2.14
C LEU A 192 0.65 22.22 -2.40
N PRO A 193 -0.63 22.58 -2.13
CA PRO A 193 -1.07 23.98 -2.20
C PRO A 193 -0.41 24.79 -1.08
N LYS A 194 0.58 25.62 -1.42
CA LYS A 194 1.40 26.36 -0.45
C LYS A 194 0.53 27.17 0.50
N LYS A 195 -0.41 27.96 -0.03
CA LYS A 195 -1.29 28.83 0.77
C LYS A 195 -2.05 28.06 1.85
N TYR A 196 -2.41 26.81 1.56
CA TYR A 196 -3.14 25.96 2.49
C TYR A 196 -2.21 25.24 3.48
N TYR A 197 -1.07 24.71 3.03
CA TYR A 197 -0.17 23.90 3.88
C TYR A 197 0.89 24.69 4.64
N GLU A 198 1.30 25.88 4.18
CA GLU A 198 2.40 26.66 4.77
C GLU A 198 2.17 27.02 6.25
N PRO A 199 0.99 27.47 6.69
CA PRO A 199 0.74 27.73 8.11
C PRO A 199 0.97 26.49 8.98
N TYR A 200 0.46 25.33 8.54
CA TYR A 200 0.61 24.08 9.26
C TYR A 200 2.06 23.60 9.28
N VAL A 201 2.76 23.68 8.15
CA VAL A 201 4.18 23.31 8.05
C VAL A 201 5.05 24.17 8.96
N ASN A 202 4.76 25.47 9.05
CA ASN A 202 5.47 26.38 9.94
C ASN A 202 5.17 26.11 11.42
N GLN A 203 3.92 25.78 11.74
CA GLN A 203 3.48 25.59 13.12
C GLN A 203 3.89 24.23 13.69
N TYR A 204 3.81 23.16 12.89
CA TYR A 204 3.84 21.79 13.42
C TYR A 204 5.04 20.96 12.94
N GLY A 205 5.69 21.32 11.83
CA GLY A 205 6.85 20.60 11.32
C GLY A 205 6.61 19.09 11.21
N ASN A 206 7.49 18.30 11.83
CA ASN A 206 7.45 16.83 11.82
C ASN A 206 6.18 16.21 12.44
N GLU A 207 5.43 16.94 13.27
CA GLU A 207 4.18 16.40 13.81
C GLU A 207 3.13 16.15 12.71
N LEU A 208 3.28 16.80 11.54
CA LEU A 208 2.39 16.60 10.41
C LEU A 208 2.44 15.21 9.79
N THR A 209 3.50 14.42 10.02
CA THR A 209 3.58 13.05 9.50
C THR A 209 3.10 12.00 10.50
N ASP A 210 2.87 12.39 11.76
CA ASP A 210 2.35 11.52 12.80
C ASP A 210 0.85 11.30 12.59
N LEU A 211 0.50 10.10 12.13
CA LEU A 211 -0.87 9.70 11.82
C LEU A 211 -1.80 9.66 13.05
N GLY A 212 -1.25 9.50 14.25
CA GLY A 212 -2.02 9.56 15.50
C GLY A 212 -2.37 10.99 15.89
N LYS A 213 -1.53 11.95 15.50
CA LYS A 213 -1.78 13.39 15.64
C LYS A 213 -2.45 14.01 14.41
N TRP A 214 -2.57 13.27 13.31
CA TRP A 214 -2.86 13.82 11.99
C TRP A 214 -4.15 14.65 11.88
N PRO A 215 -5.35 14.27 12.35
CA PRO A 215 -6.49 15.18 12.38
C PRO A 215 -6.65 15.97 13.71
N VAL A 216 -5.63 15.99 14.57
CA VAL A 216 -5.58 16.85 15.78
C VAL A 216 -4.83 18.16 15.48
N ILE A 217 -4.01 18.17 14.43
CA ILE A 217 -3.05 19.23 14.11
C ILE A 217 -3.51 20.15 12.96
N ALA A 218 -4.49 19.74 12.17
CA ALA A 218 -5.13 20.62 11.19
C ALA A 218 -6.63 20.69 11.50
N GLU A 219 -7.24 21.86 11.34
CA GLU A 219 -8.67 22.12 11.55
C GLU A 219 -9.61 21.30 10.62
N ASN A 220 -9.06 20.31 9.90
CA ASN A 220 -9.74 19.37 9.02
C ASN A 220 -9.78 17.95 9.61
N LYS A 221 -10.66 17.75 10.60
CA LYS A 221 -11.14 16.41 10.97
C LYS A 221 -11.95 15.72 9.86
N ASP A 222 -12.28 16.46 8.81
CA ASP A 222 -13.16 16.06 7.73
C ASP A 222 -12.39 15.97 6.41
N PRO A 223 -12.07 14.74 5.94
CA PRO A 223 -11.39 14.54 4.67
C PRO A 223 -12.09 15.16 3.45
N THR A 224 -13.39 15.49 3.54
CA THR A 224 -14.13 16.13 2.44
C THR A 224 -13.72 17.59 2.22
N LYS A 225 -13.00 18.19 3.18
CA LYS A 225 -12.52 19.59 3.13
C LYS A 225 -11.08 19.72 2.63
N LEU A 226 -10.46 18.63 2.19
CA LEU A 226 -9.11 18.68 1.61
C LEU A 226 -9.11 19.53 0.34
N LEU A 227 -8.05 20.32 0.18
CA LEU A 227 -7.77 21.05 -1.06
C LEU A 227 -6.70 20.28 -1.84
N GLY A 228 -7.05 19.83 -3.04
CA GLY A 228 -6.18 19.16 -4.00
C GLY A 228 -6.36 19.73 -5.41
N SER A 229 -5.67 19.13 -6.38
CA SER A 229 -5.76 19.47 -7.81
C SER A 229 -6.28 18.30 -8.64
N GLY A 230 -6.29 17.09 -8.07
CA GLY A 230 -6.54 15.85 -8.78
C GLY A 230 -7.98 15.65 -9.26
N MET A 231 -8.17 14.55 -9.98
CA MET A 231 -9.41 14.26 -10.67
C MET A 231 -10.54 13.72 -9.76
N TYR A 232 -10.27 13.41 -8.50
CA TYR A 232 -11.29 13.02 -7.51
C TYR A 232 -11.05 13.65 -6.13
N LYS A 233 -12.13 13.87 -5.39
CA LYS A 233 -12.13 14.34 -4.00
C LYS A 233 -12.85 13.36 -3.08
N VAL A 234 -12.56 13.39 -1.78
CA VAL A 234 -13.26 12.53 -0.81
C VAL A 234 -14.72 12.97 -0.68
N LEU A 235 -15.64 12.01 -0.83
CA LEU A 235 -17.07 12.21 -0.59
C LEU A 235 -17.50 11.61 0.75
N TYR A 236 -16.98 10.43 1.09
CA TYR A 236 -17.38 9.70 2.29
C TYR A 236 -16.28 8.77 2.80
N THR A 237 -16.21 8.59 4.12
CA THR A 237 -15.35 7.58 4.76
C THR A 237 -16.18 6.76 5.75
N GLY A 238 -16.32 5.46 5.48
CA GLY A 238 -16.90 4.46 6.38
C GLY A 238 -15.81 3.79 7.21
N ASP A 239 -16.13 2.65 7.82
CA ASP A 239 -15.15 1.84 8.57
C ASP A 239 -14.47 0.80 7.67
N ASP A 240 -15.18 0.34 6.64
CA ASP A 240 -14.79 -0.73 5.71
C ASP A 240 -14.74 -0.29 4.24
N TYR A 241 -15.05 0.98 3.94
CA TYR A 241 -14.87 1.57 2.61
C TYR A 241 -14.77 3.09 2.63
N PHE A 242 -14.33 3.67 1.53
CA PHE A 242 -14.41 5.11 1.25
C PHE A 242 -15.04 5.34 -0.12
N ILE A 243 -15.57 6.54 -0.34
CA ILE A 243 -16.10 6.98 -1.63
C ILE A 243 -15.38 8.26 -2.04
N LEU A 244 -14.86 8.27 -3.27
CA LEU A 244 -14.36 9.46 -3.94
C LEU A 244 -15.32 9.88 -5.04
N GLU A 245 -15.48 11.18 -5.25
CA GLU A 245 -16.29 11.78 -6.31
C GLU A 245 -15.40 12.49 -7.33
N ARG A 246 -15.68 12.28 -8.62
CA ARG A 246 -14.99 12.94 -9.72
C ARG A 246 -15.22 14.45 -9.68
N VAL A 247 -14.15 15.21 -9.88
CA VAL A 247 -14.17 16.66 -10.00
C VAL A 247 -14.51 17.03 -11.45
N ASP A 248 -15.77 17.39 -11.73
CA ASP A 248 -16.24 17.61 -13.11
C ASP A 248 -15.64 18.86 -13.79
N ASN A 249 -15.13 19.80 -13.00
CA ASN A 249 -14.35 20.96 -13.44
C ASN A 249 -12.83 20.76 -13.29
N TRP A 250 -12.36 19.51 -13.23
CA TRP A 250 -10.93 19.19 -13.13
C TRP A 250 -10.15 19.82 -14.29
N TRP A 251 -9.05 20.48 -13.96
CA TRP A 251 -8.21 21.22 -14.91
C TRP A 251 -7.70 20.36 -16.07
N GLY A 252 -7.48 19.06 -15.83
CA GLY A 252 -6.98 18.12 -16.83
C GLY A 252 -7.99 17.77 -17.92
N LYS A 253 -9.28 18.11 -17.76
CA LYS A 253 -10.32 17.81 -18.75
C LYS A 253 -9.95 18.32 -20.15
N ASP A 254 -9.54 19.59 -20.24
CA ASP A 254 -9.23 20.24 -21.52
C ASP A 254 -7.88 19.77 -22.07
N VAL A 255 -6.95 19.43 -21.18
CA VAL A 255 -5.61 18.92 -21.55
C VAL A 255 -5.68 17.50 -22.12
N PHE A 256 -6.48 16.62 -21.52
CA PHE A 256 -6.61 15.22 -21.95
C PHE A 256 -7.83 14.97 -22.84
N GLY A 257 -8.62 16.02 -23.13
CA GLY A 257 -9.82 15.98 -23.97
C GLY A 257 -11.00 15.21 -23.39
N LYS A 258 -10.93 14.81 -22.12
CA LYS A 258 -11.96 13.99 -21.45
C LYS A 258 -11.82 14.01 -19.93
N LEU A 259 -12.92 13.68 -19.27
CA LEU A 259 -12.96 13.36 -17.84
C LEU A 259 -12.76 11.85 -17.63
N PRO A 260 -12.34 11.42 -16.42
CA PRO A 260 -12.41 10.03 -16.00
C PRO A 260 -13.81 9.43 -16.20
N GLY A 261 -13.88 8.17 -16.62
CA GLY A 261 -15.14 7.47 -16.87
C GLY A 261 -16.06 7.44 -15.64
N PRO A 262 -15.62 6.86 -14.51
CA PRO A 262 -16.42 6.80 -13.28
C PRO A 262 -16.74 8.18 -12.70
N LYS A 263 -17.98 8.36 -12.24
CA LYS A 263 -18.34 9.53 -11.41
C LYS A 263 -17.92 9.29 -9.96
N TYR A 264 -18.03 8.04 -9.50
CA TYR A 264 -17.66 7.64 -8.15
C TYR A 264 -16.64 6.50 -8.17
N ILE A 265 -15.72 6.50 -7.22
CA ILE A 265 -14.88 5.36 -6.90
C ILE A 265 -15.22 4.93 -5.48
N LYS A 266 -15.64 3.68 -5.30
CA LYS A 266 -15.82 3.07 -3.98
C LYS A 266 -14.66 2.11 -3.71
N GLY A 267 -13.76 2.49 -2.81
CA GLY A 267 -12.65 1.62 -2.38
C GLY A 267 -13.07 0.79 -1.16
N VAL A 268 -13.13 -0.54 -1.30
CA VAL A 268 -13.52 -1.47 -0.22
C VAL A 268 -12.30 -2.07 0.47
N ILE A 269 -12.43 -2.30 1.77
CA ILE A 269 -11.42 -2.97 2.61
C ILE A 269 -11.87 -4.41 2.81
N VAL A 270 -11.04 -5.35 2.36
CA VAL A 270 -11.32 -6.79 2.45
C VAL A 270 -10.11 -7.47 3.08
N TYR A 271 -10.33 -8.23 4.14
CA TYR A 271 -9.26 -8.79 4.97
C TYR A 271 -8.77 -10.18 4.53
N SER A 272 -9.34 -10.77 3.48
CA SER A 272 -8.84 -12.01 2.91
C SER A 272 -9.02 -12.10 1.40
N ASN A 273 -8.05 -12.71 0.74
CA ASN A 273 -8.08 -12.92 -0.71
C ASN A 273 -9.28 -13.78 -1.15
N GLN A 274 -9.75 -14.70 -0.30
CA GLN A 274 -10.91 -15.54 -0.60
C GLN A 274 -12.23 -14.73 -0.63
N VAL A 275 -12.40 -13.77 0.27
CA VAL A 275 -13.58 -12.89 0.25
C VAL A 275 -13.54 -12.01 -1.00
N ALA A 276 -12.36 -11.46 -1.34
CA ALA A 276 -12.18 -10.68 -2.56
C ALA A 276 -12.49 -11.50 -3.83
N ALA A 277 -12.09 -12.78 -3.88
CA ALA A 277 -12.40 -13.70 -4.97
C ALA A 277 -13.91 -13.91 -5.14
N ASN A 278 -14.64 -14.08 -4.02
CA ASN A 278 -16.10 -14.23 -4.04
C ASN A 278 -16.79 -12.94 -4.54
N MET A 279 -16.38 -11.77 -4.05
CA MET A 279 -16.92 -10.48 -4.50
C MET A 279 -16.69 -10.24 -5.99
N LEU A 280 -15.49 -10.57 -6.49
CA LEU A 280 -15.15 -10.46 -7.90
C LEU A 280 -16.01 -11.41 -8.75
N GLY A 281 -16.15 -12.68 -8.34
CA GLY A 281 -16.99 -13.68 -9.02
C GLY A 281 -18.48 -13.34 -9.02
N ALA A 282 -18.96 -12.62 -8.00
CA ALA A 282 -20.34 -12.12 -7.93
C ALA A 282 -20.56 -10.83 -8.77
N GLY A 283 -19.49 -10.19 -9.26
CA GLY A 283 -19.57 -8.90 -9.95
C GLY A 283 -19.82 -7.70 -9.01
N GLU A 284 -19.50 -7.86 -7.73
CA GLU A 284 -19.55 -6.82 -6.70
C GLU A 284 -18.26 -5.99 -6.65
N LEU A 285 -17.18 -6.48 -7.26
CA LEU A 285 -15.89 -5.81 -7.41
C LEU A 285 -15.59 -5.60 -8.90
N ASP A 286 -15.32 -4.36 -9.33
CA ASP A 286 -15.02 -4.03 -10.72
C ASP A 286 -13.52 -4.12 -11.03
N TRP A 287 -12.69 -3.57 -10.14
CA TRP A 287 -11.23 -3.54 -10.27
C TRP A 287 -10.58 -4.13 -9.04
N SER A 288 -10.09 -5.36 -9.18
CA SER A 288 -9.34 -6.06 -8.13
C SER A 288 -7.84 -5.89 -8.35
N THR A 289 -7.15 -5.47 -7.28
CA THR A 289 -5.69 -5.53 -7.16
C THR A 289 -5.24 -6.39 -5.98
N PHE A 290 -6.12 -7.28 -5.52
CA PHE A 290 -5.76 -8.40 -4.64
C PHE A 290 -5.06 -9.49 -5.45
N TYR A 291 -4.21 -10.28 -4.80
CA TYR A 291 -4.00 -11.64 -5.28
C TYR A 291 -5.33 -12.41 -5.16
N ILE A 292 -5.78 -13.03 -6.25
CA ILE A 292 -7.03 -13.80 -6.29
C ILE A 292 -6.68 -15.27 -6.58
N PRO A 293 -6.84 -16.18 -5.58
CA PRO A 293 -6.79 -17.62 -5.83
C PRO A 293 -7.79 -18.01 -6.93
N GLY A 294 -7.34 -18.81 -7.89
CA GLY A 294 -8.12 -19.19 -9.07
C GLY A 294 -8.25 -18.08 -10.11
N GLY A 295 -7.57 -16.94 -9.96
CA GLY A 295 -7.57 -15.81 -10.91
C GLY A 295 -7.28 -16.23 -12.35
N PRO A 296 -6.21 -17.00 -12.62
CA PRO A 296 -5.95 -17.60 -13.93
C PRO A 296 -7.16 -18.35 -14.52
N THR A 297 -7.83 -19.17 -13.71
CA THR A 297 -9.02 -19.91 -14.11
C THR A 297 -10.19 -18.98 -14.43
N MET A 298 -10.38 -17.89 -13.67
CA MET A 298 -11.42 -16.89 -13.94
C MET A 298 -11.17 -16.17 -15.27
N VAL A 299 -9.92 -15.86 -15.60
CA VAL A 299 -9.53 -15.27 -16.90
C VAL A 299 -9.80 -16.25 -18.03
N GLN A 300 -9.37 -17.51 -17.90
CA GLN A 300 -9.59 -18.54 -18.92
C GLN A 300 -11.07 -18.79 -19.21
N LYS A 301 -11.93 -18.69 -18.18
CA LYS A 301 -13.39 -18.81 -18.31
C LYS A 301 -14.08 -17.53 -18.78
N GLY A 302 -13.35 -16.42 -18.93
CA GLY A 302 -13.88 -15.14 -19.38
C GLY A 302 -14.74 -14.39 -18.35
N TYR A 303 -14.66 -14.76 -17.06
CA TYR A 303 -15.40 -14.05 -16.00
C TYR A 303 -14.80 -12.67 -15.69
N VAL A 304 -13.49 -12.54 -15.89
CA VAL A 304 -12.72 -11.32 -15.66
C VAL A 304 -11.62 -11.21 -16.73
N VAL A 305 -11.05 -10.02 -16.85
CA VAL A 305 -9.87 -9.77 -17.68
C VAL A 305 -8.65 -9.49 -16.82
N SER A 306 -7.48 -9.88 -17.31
CA SER A 306 -6.14 -9.53 -16.79
C SER A 306 -5.34 -8.76 -17.84
N PHE A 307 -4.08 -8.42 -17.55
CA PHE A 307 -3.24 -7.68 -18.51
C PHE A 307 -2.83 -8.55 -19.70
N TYR A 308 -2.32 -9.75 -19.42
CA TYR A 308 -2.08 -10.80 -20.41
C TYR A 308 -3.25 -11.79 -20.38
N SER A 309 -3.71 -12.26 -21.54
CA SER A 309 -4.79 -13.26 -21.62
C SER A 309 -4.36 -14.69 -21.20
N LYS A 310 -3.06 -14.91 -21.05
CA LYS A 310 -2.43 -16.18 -20.68
C LYS A 310 -1.31 -15.92 -19.67
N SER A 311 -0.77 -16.99 -19.08
CA SER A 311 0.39 -16.91 -18.18
C SER A 311 1.50 -16.00 -18.78
N PRO A 312 2.04 -15.06 -17.99
CA PRO A 312 1.86 -14.92 -16.53
C PRO A 312 0.62 -14.13 -16.07
N TYR A 313 -0.31 -13.76 -16.96
CA TYR A 313 -1.54 -12.97 -16.69
C TYR A 313 -1.32 -11.52 -16.24
N TYR A 314 -0.32 -11.27 -15.40
CA TYR A 314 -0.02 -9.96 -14.81
C TYR A 314 1.33 -9.42 -15.29
N LEU A 315 1.48 -8.09 -15.26
CA LEU A 315 2.79 -7.44 -15.36
C LEU A 315 3.61 -7.72 -14.09
N SER A 316 4.93 -7.69 -14.16
CA SER A 316 5.79 -7.74 -12.97
C SER A 316 5.81 -6.38 -12.26
N ALA A 317 5.42 -6.34 -10.99
CA ALA A 317 5.37 -5.12 -10.19
C ALA A 317 6.68 -4.84 -9.46
N ASN A 318 7.14 -5.84 -8.73
CA ASN A 318 8.22 -5.73 -7.77
C ASN A 318 8.86 -7.10 -7.54
N VAL A 319 9.93 -7.14 -6.75
CA VAL A 319 10.68 -8.38 -6.46
C VAL A 319 10.35 -8.81 -5.05
N ALA A 320 9.87 -10.04 -4.89
CA ALA A 320 9.73 -10.67 -3.58
C ALA A 320 11.08 -11.22 -3.13
N PHE A 321 11.60 -10.64 -2.06
CA PHE A 321 12.82 -11.10 -1.41
C PHE A 321 12.48 -11.92 -0.18
N LEU A 322 13.25 -12.97 0.07
CA LEU A 322 13.43 -13.49 1.42
C LEU A 322 14.61 -12.76 2.06
N PHE A 323 14.29 -11.82 2.95
CA PHE A 323 15.29 -11.14 3.78
C PHE A 323 15.67 -12.04 4.95
N LEU A 324 16.96 -12.25 5.13
CA LEU A 324 17.53 -12.93 6.28
C LEU A 324 18.15 -11.89 7.20
N ASN A 325 17.94 -12.00 8.51
CA ASN A 325 18.51 -11.07 9.47
C ASN A 325 20.00 -11.32 9.66
N THR A 326 20.85 -10.70 8.82
CA THR A 326 22.30 -10.93 8.79
C THR A 326 23.03 -10.42 10.03
N ALA A 327 22.34 -9.74 10.96
CA ALA A 327 22.88 -9.40 12.28
C ALA A 327 22.85 -10.59 13.26
N LYS A 328 22.17 -11.69 12.91
CA LYS A 328 22.07 -12.91 13.71
C LYS A 328 22.86 -14.06 13.07
N LYS A 329 23.49 -14.89 13.89
CA LYS A 329 24.01 -16.19 13.44
C LYS A 329 22.85 -17.18 13.22
N PRO A 330 22.92 -18.06 12.21
CA PRO A 330 23.97 -18.17 11.18
C PRO A 330 23.74 -17.30 9.94
N PHE A 331 22.70 -16.47 9.91
CA PHE A 331 22.34 -15.65 8.74
C PHE A 331 23.42 -14.64 8.33
N ASN A 332 24.38 -14.34 9.20
CA ASN A 332 25.57 -13.54 8.89
C ASN A 332 26.57 -14.26 7.95
N ASP A 333 26.51 -15.58 7.81
CA ASP A 333 27.39 -16.37 6.94
C ASP A 333 26.89 -16.38 5.48
N PRO A 334 27.67 -15.84 4.50
CA PRO A 334 27.27 -15.86 3.10
C PRO A 334 27.14 -17.27 2.52
N ASN A 335 27.90 -18.27 3.00
CA ASN A 335 27.78 -19.64 2.50
C ASN A 335 26.46 -20.27 2.94
N PHE A 336 26.00 -19.98 4.16
CA PHE A 336 24.67 -20.36 4.61
C PHE A 336 23.58 -19.77 3.70
N ARG A 337 23.62 -18.45 3.44
CA ARG A 337 22.62 -17.77 2.59
C ARG A 337 22.61 -18.31 1.15
N LYS A 338 23.77 -18.57 0.56
CA LYS A 338 23.91 -19.21 -0.76
C LYS A 338 23.33 -20.63 -0.77
N ALA A 339 23.57 -21.42 0.28
CA ALA A 339 22.98 -22.75 0.40
C ALA A 339 21.45 -22.69 0.47
N LEU A 340 20.88 -21.73 1.20
CA LEU A 340 19.42 -21.52 1.21
C LEU A 340 18.89 -21.22 -0.20
N TYR A 341 19.58 -20.39 -0.99
CA TYR A 341 19.15 -20.10 -2.36
C TYR A 341 19.13 -21.35 -3.24
N TYR A 342 20.17 -22.19 -3.17
CA TYR A 342 20.21 -23.47 -3.89
C TYR A 342 19.15 -24.46 -3.38
N ALA A 343 18.74 -24.38 -2.11
CA ALA A 343 17.76 -25.28 -1.52
C ALA A 343 16.32 -24.98 -1.94
N ILE A 344 15.98 -23.75 -2.33
CA ILE A 344 14.59 -23.33 -2.58
C ILE A 344 14.17 -23.58 -4.03
N ASP A 345 13.08 -24.33 -4.23
CA ASP A 345 12.48 -24.51 -5.55
C ASP A 345 11.50 -23.36 -5.86
N ILE A 346 12.03 -22.31 -6.47
CA ILE A 346 11.24 -21.13 -6.88
C ILE A 346 10.11 -21.53 -7.85
N ASN A 347 10.32 -22.52 -8.73
CA ASN A 347 9.28 -22.93 -9.69
C ASN A 347 8.13 -23.67 -8.98
N LYS A 348 8.43 -24.47 -7.96
CA LYS A 348 7.41 -25.07 -7.09
C LYS A 348 6.56 -24.00 -6.41
N ILE A 349 7.17 -22.91 -5.93
CA ILE A 349 6.43 -21.77 -5.36
C ILE A 349 5.53 -21.13 -6.42
N ILE A 350 6.07 -20.81 -7.60
CA ILE A 350 5.31 -20.19 -8.69
C ILE A 350 4.09 -21.02 -9.08
N ASN A 351 4.25 -22.35 -9.16
CA ASN A 351 3.16 -23.23 -9.56
C ASN A 351 2.13 -23.45 -8.45
N SER A 352 2.57 -23.62 -7.20
CA SER A 352 1.69 -23.96 -6.08
C SER A 352 1.01 -22.75 -5.43
N ALA A 353 1.75 -21.66 -5.23
CA ALA A 353 1.25 -20.46 -4.56
C ALA A 353 0.62 -19.44 -5.53
N TYR A 354 1.05 -19.44 -6.80
CA TYR A 354 0.66 -18.43 -7.79
C TYR A 354 0.00 -19.00 -9.05
N GLU A 355 -0.19 -20.31 -9.15
CA GLU A 355 -0.84 -20.97 -10.30
C GLU A 355 -0.18 -20.60 -11.66
N GLY A 356 1.14 -20.37 -11.65
CA GLY A 356 1.88 -19.94 -12.84
C GLY A 356 1.64 -18.50 -13.29
N ALA A 357 1.07 -17.66 -12.41
CA ALA A 357 0.74 -16.26 -12.69
C ALA A 357 1.83 -15.26 -12.29
N VAL A 358 3.01 -15.74 -11.92
CA VAL A 358 4.19 -14.90 -11.71
C VAL A 358 5.41 -15.59 -12.32
N VAL A 359 6.53 -14.89 -12.41
CA VAL A 359 7.77 -15.40 -12.99
C VAL A 359 8.90 -15.37 -11.97
N ALA A 360 9.89 -16.25 -12.13
CA ALA A 360 11.05 -16.30 -11.26
C ALA A 360 11.88 -15.01 -11.38
N SER A 361 12.47 -14.58 -10.25
CA SER A 361 13.45 -13.51 -10.25
C SER A 361 14.81 -14.05 -10.72
N ASN A 362 15.65 -13.18 -11.29
CA ASN A 362 17.08 -13.48 -11.36
C ASN A 362 17.73 -13.32 -9.95
N PRO A 363 18.92 -13.92 -9.73
CA PRO A 363 19.57 -13.92 -8.41
C PRO A 363 20.05 -12.55 -7.92
N VAL A 364 19.97 -11.50 -8.75
CA VAL A 364 20.35 -10.13 -8.38
C VAL A 364 19.14 -9.19 -8.23
N GLY A 365 17.93 -9.76 -8.36
CA GLY A 365 16.67 -9.05 -8.13
C GLY A 365 16.37 -7.96 -9.15
N LEU A 366 16.99 -7.92 -10.33
CA LEU A 366 16.63 -6.92 -11.34
C LEU A 366 15.29 -7.26 -11.99
N LEU A 367 14.43 -6.26 -12.14
CA LEU A 367 13.17 -6.45 -12.87
C LEU A 367 13.38 -6.38 -14.39
N PRO A 368 12.46 -6.98 -15.19
CA PRO A 368 12.63 -7.14 -16.64
C PRO A 368 12.81 -5.83 -17.40
N TYR A 369 12.20 -4.73 -16.95
CA TYR A 369 12.35 -3.43 -17.59
C TYR A 369 13.79 -2.86 -17.46
N TRP A 370 14.60 -3.38 -16.54
CA TRP A 370 16.02 -3.07 -16.40
C TRP A 370 16.96 -4.11 -17.05
N GLN A 371 16.46 -4.99 -17.92
CA GLN A 371 17.25 -6.09 -18.49
C GLN A 371 18.56 -5.63 -19.16
N GLN A 372 18.60 -4.42 -19.73
CA GLN A 372 19.82 -3.85 -20.33
C GLN A 372 20.99 -3.68 -19.33
N TYR A 373 20.71 -3.65 -18.03
CA TYR A 373 21.70 -3.52 -16.97
C TYR A 373 22.11 -4.87 -16.35
N LEU A 374 21.51 -5.98 -16.78
CA LEU A 374 21.79 -7.30 -16.25
C LEU A 374 23.15 -7.80 -16.76
N ALA A 375 24.06 -8.16 -15.85
CA ALA A 375 25.37 -8.72 -16.17
C ALA A 375 25.24 -10.23 -16.47
N THR A 376 24.68 -10.57 -17.65
CA THR A 376 24.30 -11.95 -17.99
C THR A 376 25.47 -12.93 -17.97
N ASP A 377 26.66 -12.49 -18.38
CA ASP A 377 27.89 -13.30 -18.32
C ASP A 377 28.27 -13.66 -16.87
N LEU A 378 28.12 -12.71 -15.95
CA LEU A 378 28.34 -12.92 -14.53
C LEU A 378 27.31 -13.88 -13.93
N LEU A 379 26.03 -13.70 -14.26
CA LEU A 379 24.97 -14.61 -13.83
C LEU A 379 25.23 -16.05 -14.30
N ASN A 380 25.69 -16.22 -15.55
CA ASN A 380 26.05 -17.52 -16.10
C ASN A 380 27.27 -18.14 -15.40
N GLN A 381 28.26 -17.34 -15.03
CA GLN A 381 29.44 -17.79 -14.28
C GLN A 381 29.08 -18.33 -12.89
N TYR A 382 28.17 -17.66 -12.18
CA TYR A 382 27.73 -18.09 -10.84
C TYR A 382 26.75 -19.25 -10.89
N GLY A 383 25.85 -19.28 -11.88
CA GLY A 383 24.99 -20.43 -12.16
C GLY A 383 24.02 -20.79 -11.01
N TYR A 384 23.58 -19.81 -10.22
CA TYR A 384 22.57 -20.03 -9.18
C TYR A 384 21.28 -20.60 -9.77
N LYS A 385 20.80 -21.68 -9.18
CA LYS A 385 19.60 -22.42 -9.56
C LYS A 385 19.14 -23.29 -8.40
N TYR A 386 17.97 -23.90 -8.49
CA TYR A 386 17.57 -24.94 -7.55
C TYR A 386 18.49 -26.17 -7.71
N ASP A 387 19.21 -26.51 -6.64
CA ASP A 387 20.10 -27.67 -6.53
C ASP A 387 20.28 -28.05 -5.04
N PRO A 388 19.37 -28.85 -4.47
CA PRO A 388 19.42 -29.20 -3.04
C PRO A 388 20.66 -30.04 -2.68
N GLN A 389 21.30 -30.71 -3.64
CA GLN A 389 22.55 -31.43 -3.39
C GLN A 389 23.71 -30.45 -3.24
N LYS A 390 23.79 -29.44 -4.10
CA LYS A 390 24.76 -28.35 -3.94
C LYS A 390 24.55 -27.60 -2.63
N ALA A 391 23.30 -27.36 -2.22
CA ALA A 391 22.98 -26.77 -0.92
C ALA A 391 23.57 -27.60 0.24
N LYS A 392 23.32 -28.93 0.26
CA LYS A 392 23.89 -29.85 1.26
C LYS A 392 25.42 -29.79 1.29
N GLN A 393 26.07 -29.82 0.12
CA GLN A 393 27.52 -29.72 0.01
C GLN A 393 28.08 -28.42 0.59
N ILE A 394 27.44 -27.27 0.30
CA ILE A 394 27.86 -25.98 0.84
C ILE A 394 27.69 -25.96 2.37
N LEU A 395 26.57 -26.48 2.88
CA LEU A 395 26.33 -26.60 4.33
C LEU A 395 27.38 -27.49 5.00
N ASP A 396 27.70 -28.65 4.43
CA ASP A 396 28.72 -29.57 4.94
C ASP A 396 30.11 -28.92 4.99
N GLN A 397 30.50 -28.21 3.93
CA GLN A 397 31.78 -27.52 3.81
C GLN A 397 31.88 -26.34 4.79
N ALA A 398 30.76 -25.66 5.06
CA ALA A 398 30.70 -24.58 6.03
C ALA A 398 30.54 -25.07 7.49
N GLY A 399 30.45 -26.39 7.71
CA GLY A 399 30.42 -27.00 9.03
C GLY A 399 29.04 -27.15 9.67
N TYR A 400 27.96 -26.91 8.92
CA TYR A 400 26.60 -27.19 9.39
C TYR A 400 26.31 -28.67 9.23
N LYS A 401 26.25 -29.44 10.32
CA LYS A 401 26.12 -30.91 10.27
C LYS A 401 25.20 -31.39 11.38
N ASP A 402 24.45 -32.44 11.09
CA ASP A 402 23.71 -33.17 12.13
C ASP A 402 24.73 -33.94 12.97
N VAL A 403 24.99 -33.46 14.19
CA VAL A 403 25.95 -34.08 15.13
C VAL A 403 25.26 -34.86 16.23
N ASN A 404 23.94 -34.73 16.39
CA ASN A 404 23.16 -35.38 17.45
C ASN A 404 22.25 -36.51 16.93
N GLY A 405 22.12 -36.68 15.62
CA GLY A 405 21.34 -37.71 14.94
C GLY A 405 19.83 -37.45 14.91
N ASP A 406 19.36 -36.22 15.14
CA ASP A 406 17.94 -35.87 15.16
C ASP A 406 17.36 -35.55 13.77
N GLY A 407 18.20 -35.57 12.73
CA GLY A 407 17.83 -35.29 11.34
C GLY A 407 17.99 -33.81 10.95
N TRP A 408 18.34 -32.93 11.89
CA TRP A 408 18.60 -31.52 11.65
C TRP A 408 20.09 -31.20 11.82
N ARG A 409 20.58 -30.26 11.00
CA ARG A 409 21.96 -29.80 11.09
C ARG A 409 22.10 -28.85 12.27
N GLU A 410 23.16 -28.97 13.05
CA GLU A 410 23.60 -27.92 13.97
C GLU A 410 24.42 -26.85 13.23
N THR A 411 24.58 -25.69 13.87
CA THR A 411 25.57 -24.69 13.47
C THR A 411 27.00 -25.19 13.71
N PRO A 412 28.04 -24.56 13.12
CA PRO A 412 29.44 -24.96 13.34
C PRO A 412 29.91 -24.90 14.79
N ASP A 413 29.23 -24.13 15.66
CA ASP A 413 29.44 -24.08 17.11
C ASP A 413 28.57 -25.09 17.90
N GLY A 414 27.93 -26.04 17.20
CA GLY A 414 27.18 -27.16 17.80
C GLY A 414 25.81 -26.78 18.37
N LYS A 415 25.23 -25.63 18.00
CA LYS A 415 23.91 -25.21 18.47
C LYS A 415 22.81 -25.66 17.52
N PRO A 416 21.59 -25.93 18.02
CA PRO A 416 20.46 -26.24 17.16
C PRO A 416 20.22 -25.15 16.12
N LEU A 417 20.06 -25.54 14.86
CA LEU A 417 19.71 -24.63 13.77
C LEU A 417 18.21 -24.64 13.54
N LYS A 418 17.54 -23.54 13.91
CA LYS A 418 16.14 -23.30 13.59
C LYS A 418 15.98 -22.02 12.79
N VAL A 419 15.10 -22.03 11.79
CA VAL A 419 14.77 -20.87 10.96
C VAL A 419 13.26 -20.63 10.98
N THR A 420 12.84 -19.44 11.40
CA THR A 420 11.45 -18.99 11.26
C THR A 420 11.28 -18.06 10.07
N ILE A 421 10.24 -18.30 9.26
CA ILE A 421 9.90 -17.48 8.09
C ILE A 421 8.58 -16.77 8.37
N ILE A 422 8.64 -15.44 8.54
CA ILE A 422 7.45 -14.64 8.85
C ILE A 422 6.84 -14.00 7.60
N VAL A 423 5.51 -14.05 7.51
CA VAL A 423 4.69 -13.31 6.54
C VAL A 423 3.37 -12.88 7.20
N PRO A 424 2.71 -11.80 6.77
CA PRO A 424 1.44 -11.39 7.35
C PRO A 424 0.34 -12.46 7.20
N TYR A 425 -0.46 -12.65 8.25
CA TYR A 425 -1.66 -13.49 8.19
C TYR A 425 -2.67 -12.97 7.16
N GLY A 426 -3.28 -13.88 6.42
CA GLY A 426 -4.29 -13.58 5.39
C GLY A 426 -3.70 -13.37 3.99
N TRP A 427 -2.38 -13.20 3.86
CA TRP A 427 -1.69 -13.10 2.58
C TRP A 427 -1.36 -14.50 2.08
N THR A 428 -2.41 -15.20 1.63
CA THR A 428 -2.40 -16.64 1.40
C THR A 428 -1.30 -17.12 0.45
N ASP A 429 -0.97 -16.33 -0.58
CA ASP A 429 0.12 -16.61 -1.50
C ASP A 429 1.49 -16.62 -0.81
N TRP A 430 1.76 -15.62 0.04
CA TRP A 430 3.00 -15.57 0.83
C TRP A 430 3.04 -16.64 1.91
N MET A 431 1.89 -16.96 2.51
CA MET A 431 1.78 -18.06 3.48
C MET A 431 2.14 -19.40 2.84
N PHE A 432 1.61 -19.69 1.65
CA PHE A 432 1.97 -20.90 0.89
C PHE A 432 3.43 -20.88 0.44
N ALA A 433 3.94 -19.74 -0.02
CA ALA A 433 5.36 -19.59 -0.37
C ALA A 433 6.27 -19.87 0.84
N ALA A 434 5.97 -19.30 2.01
CA ALA A 434 6.75 -19.53 3.23
C ALA A 434 6.73 -21.00 3.68
N ILE A 435 5.58 -21.68 3.57
CA ILE A 435 5.48 -23.13 3.85
C ILE A 435 6.34 -23.93 2.86
N SER A 436 6.24 -23.64 1.56
CA SER A 436 7.04 -24.32 0.54
C SER A 436 8.54 -24.12 0.77
N ILE A 437 8.97 -22.90 1.09
CA ILE A 437 10.36 -22.60 1.44
C ILE A 437 10.77 -23.41 2.68
N ALA A 438 9.98 -23.40 3.75
CA ALA A 438 10.28 -24.16 4.96
C ALA A 438 10.45 -25.67 4.67
N ASP A 439 9.59 -26.25 3.84
CA ASP A 439 9.68 -27.67 3.47
C ASP A 439 10.93 -27.97 2.62
N ASP A 440 11.30 -27.09 1.71
CA ASP A 440 12.51 -27.21 0.90
C ASP A 440 13.78 -27.10 1.78
N LEU A 441 13.77 -26.22 2.79
CA LEU A 441 14.84 -26.12 3.78
C LEU A 441 14.94 -27.37 4.66
N LYS A 442 13.82 -27.97 5.07
CA LYS A 442 13.81 -29.24 5.80
C LYS A 442 14.46 -30.36 4.99
N ALA A 443 14.23 -30.41 3.68
CA ALA A 443 14.79 -31.43 2.80
C ALA A 443 16.35 -31.39 2.70
N VAL A 444 16.96 -30.27 3.08
CA VAL A 444 18.42 -30.12 3.21
C VAL A 444 18.93 -30.21 4.64
N GLY A 445 18.08 -30.57 5.60
CA GLY A 445 18.41 -30.78 7.01
C GLY A 445 18.36 -29.52 7.86
N ILE A 446 17.60 -28.49 7.46
CA ILE A 446 17.42 -27.27 8.27
C ILE A 446 16.02 -27.30 8.89
N ASN A 447 15.94 -27.20 10.22
CA ASN A 447 14.64 -27.14 10.90
C ASN A 447 13.99 -25.77 10.65
N ALA A 448 13.06 -25.70 9.71
CA ALA A 448 12.41 -24.45 9.29
C ALA A 448 10.89 -24.48 9.50
N GLU A 449 10.32 -23.34 9.91
CA GLU A 449 8.87 -23.19 10.15
C GLU A 449 8.35 -21.85 9.60
N ALA A 450 7.15 -21.87 9.00
CA ALA A 450 6.44 -20.67 8.59
C ALA A 450 5.55 -20.15 9.73
N VAL A 451 5.57 -18.83 9.96
CA VAL A 451 4.82 -18.17 11.05
C VAL A 451 4.05 -16.98 10.50
N PHE A 452 2.80 -16.83 10.92
CA PHE A 452 1.86 -15.87 10.33
C PHE A 452 1.34 -14.85 11.36
N PRO A 453 2.18 -13.89 11.82
CA PRO A 453 1.72 -12.80 12.66
C PRO A 453 0.69 -11.91 11.94
N ASP A 454 -0.13 -11.17 12.68
CA ASP A 454 -0.89 -10.07 12.09
C ASP A 454 0.06 -8.99 11.53
N PHE A 455 -0.43 -8.12 10.66
CA PHE A 455 0.41 -7.12 9.99
C PHE A 455 1.14 -6.19 10.98
N GLY A 456 0.51 -5.81 12.08
CA GLY A 456 1.13 -4.97 13.11
C GLY A 456 2.30 -5.67 13.79
N ALA A 457 2.11 -6.93 14.19
CA ALA A 457 3.19 -7.75 14.77
C ALA A 457 4.30 -8.09 13.77
N TYR A 458 3.97 -8.27 12.47
CA TYR A 458 4.97 -8.43 11.40
C TYR A 458 5.87 -7.19 11.26
N VAL A 459 5.25 -6.00 11.21
CA VAL A 459 5.96 -4.70 11.19
C VAL A 459 6.87 -4.57 12.42
N GLU A 460 6.33 -4.83 13.61
CA GLU A 460 7.09 -4.71 14.87
C GLU A 460 8.31 -5.63 14.90
N GLN A 461 8.16 -6.89 14.45
CA GLN A 461 9.28 -7.83 14.39
C GLN A 461 10.35 -7.36 13.40
N ILE A 462 9.95 -6.84 12.24
CA ILE A 462 10.88 -6.32 11.23
C ILE A 462 11.65 -5.11 11.75
N ASP A 463 10.98 -4.15 12.39
CA ASP A 463 11.61 -2.94 12.89
C ASP A 463 12.54 -3.24 14.08
N LYS A 464 12.12 -4.13 14.99
CA LYS A 464 12.95 -4.56 16.13
C LYS A 464 14.06 -5.56 15.74
N GLY A 465 13.96 -6.18 14.58
CA GLY A 465 14.93 -7.18 14.11
C GLY A 465 14.88 -8.47 14.91
N THR A 466 13.71 -8.83 15.43
CA THR A 466 13.53 -10.03 16.26
C THR A 466 13.20 -11.27 15.44
N TYR A 467 13.00 -11.14 14.14
CA TYR A 467 12.77 -12.25 13.19
C TYR A 467 14.07 -12.87 12.67
N ASP A 468 13.94 -14.04 12.02
CA ASP A 468 15.04 -14.76 11.35
C ASP A 468 15.01 -14.50 9.85
N ALA A 469 13.89 -14.87 9.20
CA ALA A 469 13.65 -14.64 7.79
C ALA A 469 12.26 -14.01 7.55
N ALA A 470 12.13 -13.12 6.58
CA ALA A 470 10.87 -12.48 6.24
C ALA A 470 10.74 -12.31 4.73
N ILE A 471 9.56 -12.60 4.17
CA ILE A 471 9.26 -12.26 2.77
C ILE A 471 8.79 -10.81 2.72
N ASN A 472 9.37 -9.99 1.84
CA ASN A 472 8.92 -8.62 1.61
C ASN A 472 9.26 -8.10 0.19
N ASN A 473 8.51 -7.12 -0.30
CA ASN A 473 8.68 -6.49 -1.62
C ASN A 473 8.34 -4.98 -1.65
N PHE A 474 8.17 -4.31 -0.50
CA PHE A 474 7.49 -3.01 -0.43
C PHE A 474 8.20 -1.86 -1.16
N GLY A 475 9.52 -1.92 -1.32
CA GLY A 475 10.30 -0.89 -2.01
C GLY A 475 11.05 -1.38 -3.24
N SER A 476 10.71 -2.57 -3.75
CA SER A 476 11.33 -3.14 -4.95
C SER A 476 10.52 -2.89 -6.23
N PHE A 477 9.66 -1.86 -6.23
CA PHE A 477 8.84 -1.47 -7.38
C PHE A 477 9.66 -0.91 -8.55
N ALA A 478 9.00 -0.88 -9.70
CA ALA A 478 9.52 -0.20 -10.87
C ALA A 478 9.79 1.29 -10.66
N ALA A 479 10.95 1.73 -11.14
CA ALA A 479 11.42 3.09 -11.09
C ALA A 479 12.28 3.40 -12.34
N PRO A 480 12.53 4.67 -12.66
CA PRO A 480 13.34 5.08 -13.80
C PRO A 480 14.76 4.50 -13.80
N THR A 481 15.32 4.19 -12.64
CA THR A 481 16.63 3.54 -12.52
C THR A 481 16.61 2.45 -11.45
N PRO A 482 17.50 1.44 -11.51
CA PRO A 482 17.63 0.42 -10.46
C PRO A 482 18.09 0.95 -9.09
N TYR A 483 18.43 2.24 -8.99
CA TYR A 483 18.90 2.87 -7.76
C TYR A 483 17.92 2.65 -6.61
N GLN A 484 16.61 2.89 -6.83
CA GLN A 484 15.57 2.75 -5.81
C GLN A 484 15.52 1.34 -5.23
N LEU A 485 15.56 0.32 -6.10
CA LEU A 485 15.57 -1.07 -5.69
C LEU A 485 16.74 -1.37 -4.76
N TYR A 486 17.96 -1.04 -5.17
CA TYR A 486 19.15 -1.38 -4.40
C TYR A 486 19.33 -0.51 -3.17
N TYR A 487 18.97 0.77 -3.24
CA TYR A 487 18.92 1.64 -2.07
C TYR A 487 17.92 1.11 -1.05
N TRP A 488 16.69 0.78 -1.45
CA TRP A 488 15.73 0.19 -0.53
C TRP A 488 16.23 -1.14 0.04
N ALA A 489 16.74 -2.05 -0.79
CA ALA A 489 17.13 -3.37 -0.31
C ALA A 489 18.35 -3.35 0.63
N TYR A 490 19.27 -2.39 0.49
CA TYR A 490 20.61 -2.44 1.10
C TYR A 490 21.14 -1.11 1.68
N ASN A 491 20.28 -0.12 1.95
CA ASN A 491 20.71 1.11 2.63
C ASN A 491 21.16 0.87 4.08
N ALA A 492 21.68 1.89 4.74
CA ALA A 492 22.23 1.77 6.10
C ALA A 492 21.18 1.66 7.22
N THR A 493 19.91 1.99 6.96
CA THR A 493 18.85 2.14 7.97
C THR A 493 17.77 1.07 7.82
N PRO A 494 17.85 -0.02 8.61
CA PRO A 494 16.88 -1.11 8.54
C PRO A 494 15.50 -0.68 9.07
N GLY A 495 14.43 -1.13 8.41
CA GLY A 495 13.06 -0.94 8.84
C GLY A 495 12.04 -1.31 7.76
N ILE A 496 10.78 -1.54 8.14
CA ILE A 496 9.74 -1.95 7.18
C ILE A 496 9.51 -0.87 6.10
N TRP A 497 9.59 0.41 6.48
CA TRP A 497 9.33 1.55 5.60
C TRP A 497 10.61 2.20 5.03
N THR A 498 11.77 1.93 5.63
CA THR A 498 13.06 2.49 5.20
C THR A 498 13.87 1.53 4.34
N GLY A 499 13.63 0.21 4.44
CA GLY A 499 14.35 -0.81 3.68
C GLY A 499 15.39 -1.57 4.51
N ASN A 500 16.39 -2.16 3.86
CA ASN A 500 17.41 -3.05 4.43
C ASN A 500 16.90 -3.93 5.57
N MET A 501 15.78 -4.62 5.32
CA MET A 501 15.15 -5.42 6.37
C MET A 501 16.14 -6.46 6.90
N GLY A 502 16.94 -7.07 5.99
CA GLY A 502 17.98 -8.02 6.35
C GLY A 502 19.11 -7.49 7.25
N ARG A 503 19.20 -6.17 7.51
CA ARG A 503 20.28 -5.53 8.31
C ARG A 503 21.67 -5.82 7.77
N TYR A 504 21.75 -5.98 6.46
CA TYR A 504 23.01 -6.26 5.78
C TYR A 504 23.89 -5.01 5.77
N GLN A 505 25.18 -5.20 6.04
CA GLN A 505 26.16 -4.12 6.11
C GLN A 505 27.34 -4.47 5.22
N ASN A 506 27.53 -3.70 4.15
CA ASN A 506 28.68 -3.79 3.28
C ASN A 506 29.01 -2.38 2.75
N ALA A 507 30.12 -1.82 3.23
CA ALA A 507 30.51 -0.45 2.93
C ALA A 507 30.76 -0.24 1.43
N LYS A 508 31.31 -1.24 0.73
CA LYS A 508 31.55 -1.16 -0.71
C LYS A 508 30.24 -1.13 -1.48
N LEU A 509 29.27 -1.98 -1.13
CA LEU A 509 27.95 -1.98 -1.73
C LEU A 509 27.25 -0.62 -1.51
N GLN A 510 27.28 -0.08 -0.29
CA GLN A 510 26.68 1.23 0.02
C GLN A 510 27.33 2.37 -0.78
N GLN A 511 28.66 2.33 -0.96
CA GLN A 511 29.39 3.28 -1.81
C GLN A 511 28.96 3.15 -3.28
N LEU A 512 28.84 1.93 -3.81
CA LEU A 512 28.42 1.69 -5.19
C LEU A 512 26.97 2.13 -5.43
N ILE A 513 26.06 1.88 -4.49
CA ILE A 513 24.66 2.37 -4.55
C ILE A 513 24.65 3.91 -4.53
N THR A 514 25.45 4.53 -3.68
CA THR A 514 25.59 6.00 -3.65
C THR A 514 26.13 6.53 -4.98
N GLN A 515 27.13 5.86 -5.56
CA GLN A 515 27.67 6.19 -6.88
C GLN A 515 26.60 6.03 -7.96
N LEU A 516 25.80 4.97 -7.93
CA LEU A 516 24.70 4.72 -8.86
C LEU A 516 23.71 5.89 -8.89
N GLY A 517 23.30 6.39 -7.72
CA GLY A 517 22.40 7.56 -7.63
C GLY A 517 23.00 8.85 -8.21
N LYS A 518 24.33 8.98 -8.24
CA LYS A 518 25.07 10.13 -8.79
C LYS A 518 25.26 10.06 -10.31
N ILE A 519 24.88 8.97 -10.99
CA ILE A 519 25.07 8.82 -12.43
C ILE A 519 23.94 9.55 -13.17
N PRO A 520 24.25 10.51 -14.06
CA PRO A 520 23.25 11.13 -14.93
C PRO A 520 22.52 10.08 -15.80
N PRO A 521 21.23 10.26 -16.08
CA PRO A 521 20.42 9.26 -16.77
C PRO A 521 20.89 8.92 -18.20
N ASP A 522 21.66 9.81 -18.85
CA ASP A 522 22.23 9.59 -20.18
C ASP A 522 23.52 8.75 -20.18
N GLN A 523 24.16 8.54 -19.02
CA GLN A 523 25.41 7.77 -18.89
C GLN A 523 25.18 6.27 -18.69
N THR A 524 24.48 5.65 -19.64
CA THR A 524 24.06 4.24 -19.58
C THR A 524 25.23 3.26 -19.35
N ASP A 525 26.37 3.44 -20.03
CA ASP A 525 27.51 2.52 -19.89
C ASP A 525 28.18 2.60 -18.52
N LYS A 526 28.25 3.81 -17.94
CA LYS A 526 28.73 3.99 -16.56
C LYS A 526 27.80 3.32 -15.56
N MET A 527 26.48 3.42 -15.79
CA MET A 527 25.47 2.75 -14.98
C MET A 527 25.62 1.22 -15.04
N LYS A 528 25.80 0.65 -16.24
CA LYS A 528 26.09 -0.78 -16.44
C LYS A 528 27.34 -1.23 -15.67
N SER A 529 28.42 -0.46 -15.73
CA SER A 529 29.67 -0.79 -15.03
C SER A 529 29.48 -0.83 -13.51
N VAL A 530 28.85 0.19 -12.91
CA VAL A 530 28.61 0.22 -11.46
C VAL A 530 27.61 -0.87 -11.05
N LEU A 531 26.58 -1.11 -11.85
CA LEU A 531 25.60 -2.17 -11.61
C LEU A 531 26.21 -3.56 -11.70
N ARG A 532 27.21 -3.77 -12.56
CA ARG A 532 27.97 -5.03 -12.59
C ARG A 532 28.69 -5.27 -11.27
N ASP A 533 29.38 -4.27 -10.72
CA ASP A 533 30.08 -4.39 -9.44
C ASP A 533 29.11 -4.63 -8.28
N ILE A 534 27.93 -4.01 -8.30
CA ILE A 534 26.85 -4.30 -7.36
C ILE A 534 26.42 -5.77 -7.48
N GLN A 535 26.10 -6.21 -8.71
CA GLN A 535 25.65 -7.59 -8.98
C GLN A 535 26.68 -8.63 -8.54
N GLN A 536 27.97 -8.34 -8.71
CA GLN A 536 29.07 -9.17 -8.22
C GLN A 536 28.98 -9.41 -6.70
N ILE A 537 28.85 -8.34 -5.90
CA ILE A 537 28.69 -8.47 -4.44
C ILE A 537 27.42 -9.24 -4.08
N LEU A 538 26.30 -8.98 -4.77
CA LEU A 538 25.04 -9.68 -4.52
C LEU A 538 25.15 -11.18 -4.79
N LEU A 539 25.87 -11.56 -5.84
CA LEU A 539 26.11 -12.97 -6.18
C LEU A 539 27.13 -13.62 -5.25
N ASP A 540 28.14 -12.90 -4.76
CA ASP A 540 29.14 -13.43 -3.83
C ASP A 540 28.56 -13.69 -2.43
N GLU A 541 27.73 -12.76 -1.96
CA GLU A 541 27.29 -12.71 -0.57
C GLU A 541 25.81 -13.07 -0.37
N MET A 542 24.96 -13.03 -1.40
CA MET A 542 23.51 -13.31 -1.31
C MET A 542 22.85 -12.64 -0.09
N PRO A 543 22.93 -11.30 0.06
CA PRO A 543 22.50 -10.60 1.28
C PRO A 543 20.99 -10.72 1.57
N ALA A 544 20.19 -10.82 0.51
CA ALA A 544 18.81 -11.25 0.53
C ALA A 544 18.60 -12.17 -0.68
N LEU A 545 17.61 -13.06 -0.63
CA LEU A 545 17.34 -14.01 -1.72
C LEU A 545 16.18 -13.45 -2.57
N PRO A 546 16.41 -12.99 -3.81
CA PRO A 546 15.34 -12.66 -4.72
C PRO A 546 14.66 -13.95 -5.19
N LEU A 547 13.35 -14.08 -5.00
CA LEU A 547 12.65 -15.34 -5.30
C LEU A 547 11.82 -15.23 -6.57
N TRP A 548 10.76 -14.42 -6.57
CA TRP A 548 9.89 -14.22 -7.73
C TRP A 548 9.61 -12.74 -7.96
N LEU A 549 9.11 -12.43 -9.15
CA LEU A 549 8.61 -11.12 -9.51
C LEU A 549 7.12 -11.09 -9.23
N ASN A 550 6.70 -10.37 -8.19
CA ASN A 550 5.28 -10.29 -7.84
C ASN A 550 4.49 -9.59 -8.96
N GLY A 551 3.25 -10.01 -9.17
CA GLY A 551 2.41 -9.39 -10.20
C GLY A 551 1.92 -8.00 -9.79
N TYR A 552 1.75 -7.09 -10.74
CA TYR A 552 0.76 -6.01 -10.63
C TYR A 552 -0.60 -6.69 -10.70
N TRP A 553 -1.11 -7.11 -9.55
CA TRP A 553 -2.38 -7.82 -9.48
C TRP A 553 -3.46 -6.98 -10.13
N PHE A 554 -4.08 -7.57 -11.14
CA PHE A 554 -5.09 -6.90 -11.94
C PHE A 554 -6.05 -7.93 -12.49
N LEU A 555 -7.24 -7.97 -11.88
CA LEU A 555 -8.40 -8.62 -12.46
C LEU A 555 -9.55 -7.62 -12.48
N ALA A 556 -10.22 -7.51 -13.62
CA ALA A 556 -11.35 -6.63 -13.75
C ALA A 556 -12.58 -7.31 -14.32
N SER A 557 -13.74 -6.95 -13.76
CA SER A 557 -15.03 -7.29 -14.34
C SER A 557 -15.35 -6.35 -15.50
N GLN A 558 -15.89 -6.91 -16.59
CA GLN A 558 -16.40 -6.12 -17.72
C GLN A 558 -17.90 -5.83 -17.63
N LYS A 559 -18.54 -6.15 -16.50
CA LYS A 559 -20.00 -5.99 -16.30
C LYS A 559 -20.47 -4.53 -16.41
N TYR A 560 -19.71 -3.61 -15.84
CA TYR A 560 -20.04 -2.17 -15.82
C TYR A 560 -19.00 -1.31 -16.53
N TRP A 561 -17.75 -1.77 -16.63
CA TRP A 561 -16.62 -0.98 -17.14
C TRP A 561 -15.83 -1.74 -18.19
N THR A 562 -15.57 -1.07 -19.31
CA THR A 562 -14.73 -1.57 -20.41
C THR A 562 -13.59 -0.61 -20.69
N GLY A 563 -12.67 -0.98 -21.58
CA GLY A 563 -11.52 -0.15 -21.95
C GLY A 563 -10.28 -0.38 -21.09
N TRP A 564 -10.23 -1.45 -20.29
CA TRP A 564 -9.08 -1.88 -19.51
C TRP A 564 -7.81 -2.06 -20.37
N PRO A 565 -6.60 -1.72 -19.86
CA PRO A 565 -5.36 -1.94 -20.58
C PRO A 565 -5.04 -3.43 -20.64
N ASN A 566 -4.36 -3.85 -21.70
CA ASN A 566 -3.89 -5.21 -21.91
C ASN A 566 -2.64 -5.22 -22.79
N ASP A 567 -2.12 -6.41 -23.07
CA ASP A 567 -0.92 -6.61 -23.91
C ASP A 567 -1.06 -6.11 -25.35
N ASN A 568 -2.27 -6.07 -25.92
CA ASN A 568 -2.53 -5.53 -27.25
C ASN A 568 -2.78 -4.00 -27.25
N ASN A 569 -3.12 -3.43 -26.09
CA ASN A 569 -3.31 -2.00 -25.90
C ASN A 569 -2.66 -1.54 -24.57
N PRO A 570 -1.32 -1.54 -24.48
CA PRO A 570 -0.57 -1.35 -23.24
C PRO A 570 -0.42 0.14 -22.89
N TYR A 571 -1.52 0.86 -22.73
CA TYR A 571 -1.46 2.31 -22.49
C TYR A 571 -1.11 2.68 -21.03
N ALA A 572 -1.29 1.78 -20.07
CA ALA A 572 -1.09 2.02 -18.64
C ALA A 572 -0.86 0.73 -17.83
N VAL A 573 -0.19 0.85 -16.66
CA VAL A 573 -0.20 -0.20 -15.63
C VAL A 573 -1.53 -0.13 -14.86
N PRO A 574 -2.33 -1.22 -14.81
CA PRO A 574 -3.63 -1.22 -14.15
C PRO A 574 -3.57 -1.50 -12.65
N THR A 575 -2.90 -0.61 -11.91
CA THR A 575 -2.85 -0.66 -10.44
C THR A 575 -3.51 0.55 -9.80
N ASN A 576 -4.09 0.34 -8.62
CA ASN A 576 -4.67 1.35 -7.75
C ASN A 576 -3.98 1.36 -6.37
N TRP A 577 -2.77 0.77 -6.25
CA TRP A 577 -2.03 0.77 -4.99
C TRP A 577 -1.52 2.17 -4.65
N ASN A 578 -1.37 2.40 -3.35
CA ASN A 578 -0.82 3.63 -2.85
C ASN A 578 0.63 3.83 -3.34
N GLY A 579 0.97 5.03 -3.78
CA GLY A 579 2.25 5.32 -4.44
C GLY A 579 2.42 4.70 -5.84
N GLN A 580 1.39 4.05 -6.40
CA GLN A 580 1.44 3.40 -7.72
C GLN A 580 0.37 3.93 -8.69
N TRP A 581 -0.51 4.84 -8.28
CA TRP A 581 -1.46 5.51 -9.19
C TRP A 581 -0.75 6.20 -10.36
N GLN A 582 0.41 6.79 -10.06
CA GLN A 582 1.41 7.35 -10.98
C GLN A 582 1.98 6.36 -12.01
N HIS A 583 1.81 5.05 -11.83
CA HIS A 583 2.25 4.04 -12.80
C HIS A 583 1.28 3.80 -13.96
N GLY A 584 0.08 4.36 -13.86
CA GLY A 584 -0.91 4.27 -14.92
C GLY A 584 -2.35 4.20 -14.43
N GLY A 585 -2.59 4.00 -13.13
CA GLY A 585 -3.95 3.96 -12.58
C GLY A 585 -4.78 5.19 -12.93
N LEU A 586 -4.16 6.39 -12.96
CA LEU A 586 -4.83 7.61 -13.41
C LEU A 586 -5.27 7.53 -14.88
N LEU A 587 -4.40 6.99 -15.74
CA LEU A 587 -4.67 6.80 -17.17
C LEU A 587 -5.72 5.71 -17.41
N VAL A 588 -5.80 4.69 -16.55
CA VAL A 588 -6.88 3.70 -16.60
C VAL A 588 -8.22 4.39 -16.45
N LEU A 589 -8.39 5.21 -15.41
CA LEU A 589 -9.64 5.92 -15.16
C LEU A 589 -10.04 6.87 -16.30
N LEU A 590 -9.08 7.51 -16.97
CA LEU A 590 -9.32 8.33 -18.18
C LEU A 590 -9.77 7.51 -19.41
N ASN A 591 -9.51 6.22 -19.45
CA ASN A 591 -9.82 5.36 -20.59
C ASN A 591 -11.00 4.41 -20.35
N LEU A 592 -11.43 4.23 -19.10
CA LEU A 592 -12.62 3.45 -18.77
C LEU A 592 -13.88 4.05 -19.36
N LYS A 593 -14.74 3.18 -19.89
CA LYS A 593 -16.06 3.53 -20.43
C LYS A 593 -17.14 2.65 -19.80
N PRO A 594 -18.35 3.18 -19.57
CA PRO A 594 -19.49 2.33 -19.21
C PRO A 594 -19.68 1.22 -20.24
N ALA A 595 -19.98 0.00 -19.78
CA ALA A 595 -20.36 -1.09 -20.66
C ALA A 595 -21.69 -0.76 -21.36
N THR A 596 -21.76 -0.91 -22.68
CA THR A 596 -22.94 -0.52 -23.49
C THR A 596 -24.15 -1.41 -23.29
N GLN A 597 -24.01 -2.57 -22.63
CA GLN A 597 -25.06 -3.37 -22.01
C GLN A 597 -24.42 -4.19 -20.87
N PRO A 598 -25.08 -4.40 -19.71
CA PRO A 598 -24.58 -5.37 -18.74
C PRO A 598 -24.52 -6.74 -19.43
N ALA A 599 -23.32 -7.32 -19.55
CA ALA A 599 -23.18 -8.66 -20.10
C ALA A 599 -24.14 -9.60 -19.36
N GLN A 600 -24.99 -10.34 -20.10
CA GLN A 600 -25.90 -11.33 -19.53
C GLN A 600 -25.06 -12.33 -18.71
N GLN A 601 -25.38 -12.46 -17.43
CA GLN A 601 -24.73 -13.42 -16.55
C GLN A 601 -24.91 -14.83 -17.14
N GLN A 602 -23.80 -15.51 -17.46
CA GLN A 602 -23.86 -16.96 -17.58
C GLN A 602 -24.19 -17.54 -16.19
N PRO A 603 -25.10 -18.53 -16.09
CA PRO A 603 -25.50 -19.08 -14.80
C PRO A 603 -24.28 -19.63 -14.06
N GLN A 604 -24.15 -19.24 -12.79
CA GLN A 604 -23.11 -19.77 -11.91
C GLN A 604 -23.29 -21.30 -11.74
N PRO A 605 -22.20 -22.08 -11.62
CA PRO A 605 -22.30 -23.44 -11.11
C PRO A 605 -22.85 -23.38 -9.68
N THR A 606 -24.00 -24.01 -9.46
CA THR A 606 -24.59 -24.19 -8.13
C THR A 606 -23.60 -24.92 -7.22
N THR A 607 -23.06 -24.22 -6.23
CA THR A 607 -22.48 -24.83 -5.03
C THR A 607 -23.26 -24.39 -3.79
N GLN A 608 -23.21 -25.26 -2.79
CA GLN A 608 -24.07 -25.45 -1.61
C GLN A 608 -24.49 -24.19 -0.79
N PRO A 609 -25.53 -24.33 0.06
CA PRO A 609 -26.21 -23.19 0.67
C PRO A 609 -25.26 -22.36 1.55
N THR A 610 -25.24 -21.06 1.29
CA THR A 610 -24.72 -20.05 2.20
C THR A 610 -25.35 -20.19 3.58
N ALA A 611 -24.54 -20.08 4.63
CA ALA A 611 -25.00 -19.92 6.01
C ALA A 611 -26.06 -18.80 6.09
N PRO A 612 -27.09 -18.93 6.95
CA PRO A 612 -28.15 -17.94 7.03
C PRO A 612 -27.58 -16.58 7.40
N ALA A 613 -28.14 -15.53 6.80
CA ALA A 613 -27.83 -14.15 7.12
C ALA A 613 -27.81 -13.95 8.66
N GLY A 614 -26.72 -13.36 9.17
CA GLY A 614 -26.63 -12.97 10.57
C GLY A 614 -27.81 -12.07 10.96
N PRO A 615 -28.20 -12.06 12.24
CA PRO A 615 -29.44 -11.44 12.66
C PRO A 615 -29.43 -9.94 12.34
N ASP A 616 -30.56 -9.46 11.83
CA ASP A 616 -30.83 -8.05 11.62
C ASP A 616 -30.81 -7.29 12.96
N TYR A 617 -29.69 -6.64 13.25
CA TYR A 617 -29.44 -5.90 14.50
C TYR A 617 -30.44 -4.75 14.71
N THR A 618 -31.10 -4.29 13.64
CA THR A 618 -32.16 -3.29 13.70
C THR A 618 -33.39 -3.84 14.44
N THR A 619 -33.73 -5.10 14.22
CA THR A 619 -34.85 -5.78 14.88
C THR A 619 -34.52 -6.10 16.35
N ILE A 620 -33.27 -6.48 16.67
CA ILE A 620 -32.83 -6.72 18.05
C ILE A 620 -32.82 -5.41 18.87
N GLY A 621 -32.37 -4.30 18.27
CA GLY A 621 -32.40 -2.99 18.92
C GLY A 621 -33.82 -2.54 19.29
N ILE A 622 -34.78 -2.76 18.39
CA ILE A 622 -36.20 -2.43 18.64
C ILE A 622 -36.77 -3.31 19.77
N VAL A 623 -36.45 -4.61 19.80
CA VAL A 623 -36.94 -5.54 20.84
C VAL A 623 -36.41 -5.16 22.23
N ILE A 624 -35.14 -4.75 22.34
CA ILE A 624 -34.55 -4.31 23.62
C ILE A 624 -35.22 -3.04 24.13
N VAL A 625 -35.48 -2.06 23.25
CA VAL A 625 -36.18 -0.82 23.62
C VAL A 625 -37.61 -1.10 24.09
N VAL A 626 -38.33 -1.98 23.39
CA VAL A 626 -39.69 -2.38 23.78
C VAL A 626 -39.69 -3.11 25.13
N LEU A 627 -38.74 -4.01 25.38
CA LEU A 627 -38.60 -4.70 26.67
C LEU A 627 -38.31 -3.74 27.83
N VAL A 628 -37.44 -2.74 27.61
CA VAL A 628 -37.15 -1.71 28.63
C VAL A 628 -38.40 -0.87 28.93
N ILE A 629 -39.18 -0.51 27.91
CA ILE A 629 -40.45 0.22 28.10
C ILE A 629 -41.46 -0.62 28.88
N ILE A 630 -41.58 -1.92 28.59
CA ILE A 630 -42.47 -2.84 29.30
C ILE A 630 -42.05 -2.99 30.77
N VAL A 631 -40.76 -3.15 31.06
CA VAL A 631 -40.25 -3.27 32.43
C VAL A 631 -40.52 -1.99 33.23
N ILE A 632 -40.35 -0.81 32.62
CA ILE A 632 -40.68 0.48 33.26
C ILE A 632 -42.19 0.61 33.51
N ALA A 633 -43.03 0.22 32.54
CA ALA A 633 -44.48 0.24 32.69
C ALA A 633 -44.97 -0.72 33.80
N VAL A 634 -44.41 -1.93 33.87
CA VAL A 634 -44.71 -2.92 34.92
C VAL A 634 -44.24 -2.42 36.28
N TYR A 635 -43.04 -1.85 36.38
CA TYR A 635 -42.53 -1.24 37.62
C TYR A 635 -43.43 -0.09 38.11
N MET A 636 -43.93 0.74 37.19
CA MET A 636 -44.88 1.82 37.52
C MET A 636 -46.25 1.29 37.95
N PHE A 637 -46.73 0.20 37.32
CA PHE A 637 -48.01 -0.43 37.66
C PHE A 637 -47.98 -1.08 39.04
N LEU A 638 -46.88 -1.80 39.37
CA LEU A 638 -46.67 -2.47 40.65
C LEU A 638 -46.46 -1.51 41.84
N ARG A 639 -46.17 -0.22 41.58
CA ARG A 639 -46.01 0.81 42.62
C ARG A 639 -47.32 1.46 43.08
N LYS A 640 -48.47 1.09 42.50
CA LYS A 640 -49.79 1.49 43.03
C LYS A 640 -50.08 0.74 44.33
N LYS A 641 -49.71 1.31 45.49
CA LYS A 641 -50.26 0.90 46.79
C LYS A 641 -51.77 1.22 46.84
N PRO A 642 -52.61 0.31 47.36
CA PRO A 642 -54.04 0.61 47.57
C PRO A 642 -54.20 1.67 48.67
N LYS A 643 -55.12 2.61 48.47
CA LYS A 643 -55.56 3.56 49.51
C LYS A 643 -56.12 2.75 50.69
N LYS A 644 -55.57 2.92 51.89
CA LYS A 644 -56.22 2.48 53.13
C LYS A 644 -57.29 3.52 53.50
N GLU A 645 -58.52 3.04 53.66
CA GLU A 645 -59.60 3.76 54.34
C GLU A 645 -59.22 4.01 55.81
N GLU A 646 -59.52 5.23 56.28
CA GLU A 646 -59.47 5.61 57.69
C GLU A 646 -60.65 4.99 58.44
N ALA A 647 -60.36 4.22 59.50
CA ALA A 647 -61.29 3.97 60.59
C ALA A 647 -60.73 4.69 61.84
N GLY A 648 -61.50 5.67 62.33
CA GLY A 648 -61.08 6.67 63.31
C GLY A 648 -61.03 6.24 64.78
N LYS A 649 -60.65 7.21 65.63
CA LYS A 649 -61.30 7.59 66.90
C LYS A 649 -60.50 8.70 67.62
N LYS A 650 -61.01 9.93 67.58
CA LYS A 650 -61.58 10.60 68.75
C LYS A 650 -62.64 11.58 68.28
#